data_AF-A0AAJ1FGS3-F1
#
_entry.id   AF-A0AAJ1FGS3-F1
#
_cell.length_a   1.000
_cell.length_b   1.000
_cell.length_c   1.000
_cell.angle_alpha   90.00
_cell.angle_beta   90.00
_cell.angle_gamma   90.00
#
_symmetry.space_group_name_H-M   'P 1'
#
loop_
_entity.id
_entity.type
_entity.pdbx_description
1 polymer ?
#
loop_
_entity_poly.entity_id
_entity_poly.type
_entity_poly.pdbx_seq_one_letter_code
_entity_poly.pdbx_strand_id
1 'polypeptide(L)'
;MHRDPQLAELFGHRPPASDLGAKASGDVVIEIQSQAGRTETYTLAVAALENDITLTFDEETTSKTHVFSYGKSMEFEFTSENTASLDVSVPKGWTYTADVDAGLLTVTAPTQEEADPAMEGSVKVTPLSVRGTAGEGSSIPVELSTKLPIISFAEADYKFAFGEQRDIPCTVTNVATCDITALKGWDIALDIKNSVLKVTAPADGADCTGAGTVEFAAVSAEELTASFSVRLSWKGISTPEEFVAFGNAVTEGAPLDAYTNGGRIVLVSDIDLSALTQTSFAGSAANPFKGTFDGLNNTITVKLADQDSKELGLFHTLDATAEIKNLSLAGSMSVSQATPVVAGTLAVYNNGAALTKVTNKATLSFSGAKTVTTAGYLGGLVGLANVGSVYTDCHNTGEFIVTGTARTEFIGGIVAGTADKTEGSLVNCTNKGNFSFDFPGAVDTGQYGGLFGHAEKSNWTFSNCTNEGTFTVTFADPGHQFHSLGGILATGYGVFDNCVNKGKIMFNNSNGTKYRRTGGIVGCVGSDAGLGYTLRMTNCRNEADIAASTASVGGLIGIAEKVASPALIENCVNTGNMTSPTMADYDLFYMGGIAGKVAGAFTLKNCINRGNLTAAVERDIAGIAVSGDDNAVFDGCENYGDITAVANHKTDKWRPIVAGIVAIENDKVTTITNCTCKCTIDATLYQATSIGAVYVFQKTWEKGVEDKKTVCDEASKTNSAETTIRITTRE
;
A
#
# COMPACT_ATOMS: atom_id res chain seq x y z
N MET A 1 17.93 -6.84 -81.42
CA MET A 1 18.85 -5.95 -80.68
C MET A 1 18.12 -5.49 -79.43
N HIS A 2 18.78 -5.66 -78.29
CA HIS A 2 18.52 -5.10 -76.97
C HIS A 2 17.07 -4.98 -76.47
N ARG A 3 16.76 -5.84 -75.48
CA ARG A 3 15.82 -5.53 -74.39
C ARG A 3 16.29 -4.22 -73.74
N ASP A 4 15.53 -3.15 -73.91
CA ASP A 4 15.65 -1.95 -73.10
C ASP A 4 14.61 -2.04 -71.96
N PRO A 5 15.01 -2.05 -70.67
CA PRO A 5 14.11 -2.29 -69.54
C PRO A 5 13.11 -1.15 -69.25
N GLN A 6 13.16 -0.03 -69.97
CA GLN A 6 12.40 1.19 -69.63
C GLN A 6 10.92 1.20 -70.06
N LEU A 7 10.43 0.19 -70.79
CA LEU A 7 8.99 0.06 -71.09
C LEU A 7 8.16 -0.57 -69.95
N ALA A 8 8.82 -1.12 -68.92
CA ALA A 8 8.14 -1.69 -67.76
C ALA A 8 7.76 -0.64 -66.69
N GLU A 9 8.30 0.59 -66.76
CA GLU A 9 8.05 1.64 -65.75
C GLU A 9 6.85 2.56 -66.06
N LEU A 10 6.22 2.46 -67.25
CA LEU A 10 5.03 3.26 -67.58
C LEU A 10 3.70 2.70 -67.04
N PHE A 11 3.71 1.50 -66.47
CA PHE A 11 2.55 0.88 -65.79
C PHE A 11 2.75 0.73 -64.28
N GLY A 12 3.76 1.39 -63.71
CA GLY A 12 4.20 1.21 -62.32
C GLY A 12 3.46 2.02 -61.25
N HIS A 13 2.52 2.90 -61.61
CA HIS A 13 1.70 3.61 -60.63
C HIS A 13 0.24 3.21 -60.77
N ARG A 14 -0.22 2.33 -59.85
CA ARG A 14 -1.65 2.20 -59.58
C ARG A 14 -2.19 3.61 -59.31
N PRO A 15 -3.24 4.06 -60.01
CA PRO A 15 -3.95 5.28 -59.60
C PRO A 15 -4.35 5.13 -58.12
N PRO A 16 -4.20 6.17 -57.28
CA PRO A 16 -4.79 6.14 -55.96
C PRO A 16 -6.30 5.86 -56.10
N ALA A 17 -6.82 5.00 -55.22
CA ALA A 17 -8.14 4.34 -55.31
C ALA A 17 -9.37 5.28 -55.29
N SER A 18 -9.22 6.58 -55.54
CA SER A 18 -10.22 7.61 -55.24
C SER A 18 -10.63 8.49 -56.43
N ASP A 19 -10.22 8.22 -57.67
CA ASP A 19 -10.77 8.94 -58.83
C ASP A 19 -12.14 8.37 -59.24
N LEU A 20 -13.18 8.85 -58.57
CA LEU A 20 -14.59 8.53 -58.82
C LEU A 20 -15.11 9.06 -60.17
N GLY A 21 -14.34 9.91 -60.88
CA GLY A 21 -14.70 10.45 -62.19
C GLY A 21 -14.22 9.61 -63.39
N ALA A 22 -13.30 8.67 -63.17
CA ALA A 22 -12.77 7.83 -64.24
C ALA A 22 -13.78 6.75 -64.69
N LYS A 23 -13.99 6.64 -66.01
CA LYS A 23 -14.86 5.60 -66.60
C LYS A 23 -14.30 4.20 -66.29
N ALA A 24 -15.17 3.28 -65.90
CA ALA A 24 -14.81 1.90 -65.53
C ALA A 24 -14.15 1.10 -66.67
N SER A 25 -14.29 1.58 -67.91
CA SER A 25 -13.59 1.08 -69.08
C SER A 25 -13.33 2.21 -70.07
N GLY A 26 -12.27 2.07 -70.86
CA GLY A 26 -11.93 3.01 -71.91
C GLY A 26 -10.83 2.45 -72.80
N ASP A 27 -10.51 3.22 -73.84
CA ASP A 27 -9.46 2.87 -74.78
C ASP A 27 -8.19 3.66 -74.44
N VAL A 28 -7.09 2.96 -74.17
CA VAL A 28 -5.76 3.57 -74.16
C VAL A 28 -5.26 3.63 -75.59
N VAL A 29 -5.14 4.85 -76.11
CA VAL A 29 -4.65 5.10 -77.46
C VAL A 29 -3.16 5.36 -77.42
N ILE A 30 -2.37 4.47 -78.02
CA ILE A 30 -0.92 4.59 -78.14
C ILE A 30 -0.59 5.05 -79.56
N GLU A 31 -0.15 6.28 -79.69
CA GLU A 31 0.31 6.83 -80.96
C GLU A 31 1.83 6.75 -81.06
N ILE A 32 2.33 5.98 -82.04
CA ILE A 32 3.75 5.83 -82.31
C ILE A 32 4.08 6.67 -83.55
N GLN A 33 4.89 7.72 -83.37
CA GLN A 33 5.41 8.50 -84.48
C GLN A 33 6.80 8.02 -84.92
N SER A 34 6.95 7.77 -86.21
CA SER A 34 8.27 7.57 -86.82
C SER A 34 9.01 8.90 -87.00
N GLN A 35 10.35 8.86 -87.08
CA GLN A 35 11.18 10.04 -87.39
C GLN A 35 10.85 10.73 -88.73
N ALA A 36 10.12 10.05 -89.62
CA ALA A 36 9.64 10.61 -90.89
C ALA A 36 8.26 11.29 -90.77
N GLY A 37 7.72 11.47 -89.55
CA GLY A 37 6.48 12.20 -89.28
C GLY A 37 5.18 11.40 -89.54
N ARG A 38 5.25 10.07 -89.67
CA ARG A 38 4.06 9.21 -89.78
C ARG A 38 3.66 8.69 -88.40
N THR A 39 2.41 8.89 -88.01
CA THR A 39 1.81 8.34 -86.77
C THR A 39 1.08 7.04 -87.09
N GLU A 40 1.32 6.01 -86.28
CA GLU A 40 0.53 4.78 -86.27
C GLU A 40 -0.14 4.66 -84.89
N THR A 41 -1.43 4.36 -84.86
CA THR A 41 -2.24 4.38 -83.63
C THR A 41 -2.69 2.98 -83.26
N TYR A 42 -2.37 2.55 -82.04
CA TYR A 42 -2.83 1.29 -81.44
C TYR A 42 -3.83 1.59 -80.34
N THR A 43 -5.00 0.96 -80.39
CA THR A 43 -6.03 1.09 -79.37
C THR A 43 -6.02 -0.16 -78.50
N LEU A 44 -5.80 0.01 -77.20
CA LEU A 44 -5.92 -1.06 -76.20
C LEU A 44 -7.14 -0.77 -75.33
N ALA A 45 -8.17 -1.62 -75.43
CA ALA A 45 -9.29 -1.56 -74.50
C ALA A 45 -8.82 -1.98 -73.11
N VAL A 46 -9.01 -1.11 -72.11
CA VAL A 46 -8.72 -1.37 -70.70
C VAL A 46 -9.99 -1.22 -69.88
N ALA A 47 -10.15 -2.07 -68.87
CA ALA A 47 -11.22 -1.98 -67.88
C ALA A 47 -10.62 -2.09 -66.48
N ALA A 48 -11.16 -1.32 -65.54
CA ALA A 48 -10.86 -1.48 -64.13
C ALA A 48 -11.61 -2.72 -63.62
N LEU A 49 -10.89 -3.66 -63.01
CA LEU A 49 -11.49 -4.75 -62.25
C LEU A 49 -11.82 -4.21 -60.86
N GLU A 50 -13.10 -4.26 -60.46
CA GLU A 50 -13.46 -4.13 -59.04
C GLU A 50 -13.06 -5.44 -58.34
N ASN A 51 -12.39 -5.33 -57.20
CA ASN A 51 -12.14 -6.48 -56.34
C ASN A 51 -13.48 -7.01 -55.81
N ASP A 52 -13.50 -8.27 -55.39
CA ASP A 52 -14.70 -8.89 -54.80
C ASP A 52 -15.21 -8.05 -53.60
N ILE A 53 -16.51 -7.75 -53.61
CA ILE A 53 -17.20 -7.00 -52.56
C ILE A 53 -17.86 -8.03 -51.65
N THR A 54 -17.35 -8.17 -50.44
CA THR A 54 -17.80 -9.22 -49.51
C THR A 54 -18.40 -8.60 -48.26
N LEU A 55 -19.43 -9.24 -47.73
CA LEU A 55 -20.07 -8.95 -46.46
C LEU A 55 -20.40 -10.27 -45.79
N THR A 56 -19.85 -10.49 -44.59
CA THR A 56 -20.01 -11.76 -43.87
C THR A 56 -20.50 -11.47 -42.46
N PHE A 57 -21.65 -12.04 -42.13
CA PHE A 57 -22.14 -12.18 -40.76
C PHE A 57 -21.85 -13.59 -40.25
N ASP A 58 -21.88 -13.77 -38.93
CA ASP A 58 -21.86 -15.10 -38.34
C ASP A 58 -23.02 -15.98 -38.84
N GLU A 59 -22.77 -17.28 -38.95
CA GLU A 59 -23.76 -18.26 -39.45
C GLU A 59 -25.03 -18.24 -38.59
N GLU A 60 -24.91 -18.08 -37.27
CA GLU A 60 -26.06 -17.97 -36.38
C GLU A 60 -26.90 -16.72 -36.66
N THR A 61 -26.27 -15.61 -37.04
CA THR A 61 -26.95 -14.34 -37.35
C THR A 61 -27.87 -14.47 -38.56
N THR A 62 -27.46 -15.23 -39.57
CA THR A 62 -28.24 -15.39 -40.81
C THR A 62 -29.16 -16.61 -40.81
N SER A 63 -28.89 -17.61 -39.97
CA SER A 63 -29.66 -18.87 -39.91
C SER A 63 -30.75 -18.92 -38.84
N LYS A 64 -30.62 -18.16 -37.74
CA LYS A 64 -31.61 -18.12 -36.65
C LYS A 64 -32.56 -16.93 -36.81
N THR A 65 -33.83 -17.11 -36.44
CA THR A 65 -34.77 -16.00 -36.29
C THR A 65 -34.48 -15.26 -34.99
N HIS A 66 -34.21 -13.97 -35.10
CA HIS A 66 -33.95 -13.09 -33.96
C HIS A 66 -35.26 -12.47 -33.49
N VAL A 67 -35.69 -12.81 -32.28
CA VAL A 67 -36.98 -12.38 -31.73
C VAL A 67 -36.81 -11.14 -30.87
N PHE A 68 -37.52 -10.07 -31.21
CA PHE A 68 -37.49 -8.77 -30.55
C PHE A 68 -38.79 -8.53 -29.78
N SER A 69 -38.70 -7.69 -28.75
CA SER A 69 -39.88 -7.04 -28.15
C SER A 69 -39.99 -5.61 -28.67
N TYR A 70 -41.19 -5.03 -28.57
CA TYR A 70 -41.45 -3.67 -29.04
C TYR A 70 -40.40 -2.66 -28.52
N GLY A 71 -39.83 -1.88 -29.45
CA GLY A 71 -38.87 -0.82 -29.17
C GLY A 71 -37.48 -1.27 -28.73
N LYS A 72 -37.17 -2.58 -28.76
CA LYS A 72 -35.82 -3.09 -28.45
C LYS A 72 -34.94 -3.17 -29.70
N SER A 73 -33.63 -3.12 -29.48
CA SER A 73 -32.62 -3.21 -30.53
C SER A 73 -31.69 -4.40 -30.29
N MET A 74 -31.14 -4.96 -31.37
CA MET A 74 -30.05 -5.94 -31.34
C MET A 74 -28.96 -5.47 -32.30
N GLU A 75 -27.73 -5.80 -31.96
CA GLU A 75 -26.55 -5.47 -32.75
C GLU A 75 -26.01 -6.73 -33.43
N PHE A 76 -25.67 -6.59 -34.70
CA PHE A 76 -25.12 -7.67 -35.53
C PHE A 76 -23.78 -7.21 -36.08
N GLU A 77 -22.72 -7.86 -35.62
CA GLU A 77 -21.38 -7.65 -36.14
C GLU A 77 -21.22 -8.30 -37.51
N PHE A 78 -20.49 -7.62 -38.40
CA PHE A 78 -20.12 -8.12 -39.71
C PHE A 78 -18.70 -7.72 -40.08
N THR A 79 -18.10 -8.53 -40.96
CA THR A 79 -16.87 -8.16 -41.66
C THR A 79 -17.18 -7.83 -43.11
N SER A 80 -16.50 -6.85 -43.68
CA SER A 80 -16.66 -6.50 -45.09
C SER A 80 -15.34 -6.14 -45.76
N GLU A 81 -15.21 -6.45 -47.04
CA GLU A 81 -14.10 -6.01 -47.87
C GLU A 81 -14.62 -5.25 -49.09
N ASN A 82 -13.88 -4.21 -49.50
CA ASN A 82 -14.21 -3.35 -50.64
C ASN A 82 -15.63 -2.74 -50.59
N THR A 83 -16.19 -2.61 -49.39
CA THR A 83 -17.53 -2.07 -49.11
C THR A 83 -17.43 -0.62 -48.62
N ALA A 84 -18.15 0.28 -49.26
CA ALA A 84 -18.18 1.71 -48.93
C ALA A 84 -19.47 2.12 -48.22
N SER A 85 -20.57 1.42 -48.47
CA SER A 85 -21.86 1.61 -47.80
C SER A 85 -22.69 0.33 -47.86
N LEU A 86 -23.77 0.28 -47.09
CA LEU A 86 -24.74 -0.81 -47.11
C LEU A 86 -26.08 -0.30 -47.63
N ASP A 87 -26.69 -1.05 -48.54
CA ASP A 87 -28.10 -0.94 -48.84
C ASP A 87 -28.87 -1.90 -47.94
N VAL A 88 -29.57 -1.35 -46.94
CA VAL A 88 -30.30 -2.12 -45.93
C VAL A 88 -31.79 -1.91 -46.09
N SER A 89 -32.50 -3.01 -46.30
CA SER A 89 -33.95 -3.06 -46.31
C SER A 89 -34.46 -3.78 -45.06
N VAL A 90 -35.27 -3.09 -44.27
CA VAL A 90 -35.87 -3.61 -43.04
C VAL A 90 -37.38 -3.84 -43.21
N PRO A 91 -38.01 -4.73 -42.41
CA PRO A 91 -39.46 -4.93 -42.43
C PRO A 91 -40.23 -3.65 -42.03
N LYS A 92 -41.51 -3.56 -42.40
CA LYS A 92 -42.35 -2.37 -42.14
C LYS A 92 -42.35 -2.01 -40.64
N GLY A 93 -42.04 -0.76 -40.32
CA GLY A 93 -41.99 -0.23 -38.95
C GLY A 93 -40.70 -0.50 -38.20
N TRP A 94 -39.81 -1.34 -38.72
CA TRP A 94 -38.47 -1.57 -38.15
C TRP A 94 -37.53 -0.46 -38.62
N THR A 95 -36.48 -0.23 -37.84
CA THR A 95 -35.44 0.75 -38.19
C THR A 95 -34.06 0.12 -38.03
N TYR A 96 -33.04 0.76 -38.62
CA TYR A 96 -31.66 0.31 -38.47
C TYR A 96 -30.70 1.50 -38.38
N THR A 97 -29.52 1.23 -37.86
CA THR A 97 -28.34 2.09 -37.96
C THR A 97 -27.17 1.20 -38.36
N ALA A 98 -26.37 1.64 -39.33
CA ALA A 98 -25.23 0.87 -39.83
C ALA A 98 -23.95 1.69 -39.73
N ASP A 99 -22.92 1.11 -39.14
CA ASP A 99 -21.56 1.65 -39.08
C ASP A 99 -20.63 0.67 -39.80
N VAL A 100 -20.25 1.02 -41.02
CA VAL A 100 -19.40 0.17 -41.88
C VAL A 100 -17.96 0.13 -41.39
N ASP A 101 -17.47 1.23 -40.79
CA ASP A 101 -16.11 1.31 -40.29
C ASP A 101 -15.94 0.50 -38.99
N ALA A 102 -16.98 0.48 -38.15
CA ALA A 102 -17.03 -0.37 -36.95
C ALA A 102 -17.48 -1.81 -37.23
N GLY A 103 -18.00 -2.10 -38.43
CA GLY A 103 -18.53 -3.43 -38.79
C GLY A 103 -19.79 -3.81 -38.01
N LEU A 104 -20.67 -2.84 -37.72
CA LEU A 104 -21.81 -3.02 -36.81
C LEU A 104 -23.14 -2.60 -37.47
N LEU A 105 -24.15 -3.47 -37.40
CA LEU A 105 -25.52 -3.19 -37.79
C LEU A 105 -26.45 -3.29 -36.59
N THR A 106 -27.03 -2.18 -36.16
CA THR A 106 -28.06 -2.15 -35.11
C THR A 106 -29.44 -2.16 -35.74
N VAL A 107 -30.23 -3.19 -35.46
CA VAL A 107 -31.63 -3.30 -35.90
C VAL A 107 -32.53 -3.00 -34.71
N THR A 108 -33.54 -2.15 -34.90
CA THR A 108 -34.48 -1.76 -33.84
C THR A 108 -35.91 -2.12 -34.23
N ALA A 109 -36.58 -2.84 -33.34
CA ALA A 109 -37.96 -3.23 -33.48
C ALA A 109 -38.91 -2.02 -33.39
N PRO A 110 -40.07 -2.09 -34.07
CA PRO A 110 -41.12 -1.08 -33.98
C PRO A 110 -41.52 -0.80 -32.53
N THR A 111 -41.96 0.40 -32.22
CA THR A 111 -42.55 0.73 -30.91
C THR A 111 -44.03 0.32 -30.88
N GLN A 112 -44.65 0.28 -29.69
CA GLN A 112 -46.09 -0.04 -29.57
C GLN A 112 -47.00 1.01 -30.23
N GLU A 113 -46.46 2.19 -30.54
CA GLU A 113 -47.19 3.28 -31.21
C GLU A 113 -47.23 3.12 -32.73
N GLU A 114 -46.37 2.26 -33.29
CA GLU A 114 -46.33 2.02 -34.73
C GLU A 114 -47.62 1.32 -35.17
N ALA A 115 -48.30 1.92 -36.15
CA ALA A 115 -49.55 1.39 -36.67
C ALA A 115 -49.27 0.25 -37.67
N ASP A 116 -49.65 -0.97 -37.29
CA ASP A 116 -49.54 -2.17 -38.14
C ASP A 116 -48.09 -2.48 -38.57
N PRO A 117 -47.17 -2.74 -37.63
CA PRO A 117 -45.81 -3.13 -37.96
C PRO A 117 -45.74 -4.55 -38.53
N ALA A 118 -44.67 -4.84 -39.28
CA ALA A 118 -44.37 -6.21 -39.70
C ALA A 118 -43.97 -7.04 -38.47
N MET A 119 -44.77 -8.08 -38.19
CA MET A 119 -44.53 -9.00 -37.06
C MET A 119 -43.38 -9.98 -37.32
N GLU A 120 -43.11 -10.29 -38.59
CA GLU A 120 -41.99 -11.13 -39.03
C GLU A 120 -41.41 -10.54 -40.30
N GLY A 121 -40.14 -10.80 -40.56
CA GLY A 121 -39.51 -10.43 -41.81
C GLY A 121 -38.03 -10.76 -41.84
N SER A 122 -37.34 -10.15 -42.80
CA SER A 122 -35.90 -10.31 -42.94
C SER A 122 -35.26 -8.95 -43.17
N VAL A 123 -34.24 -8.61 -42.39
CA VAL A 123 -33.36 -7.48 -42.69
C VAL A 123 -32.41 -7.93 -43.79
N LYS A 124 -32.50 -7.30 -44.97
CA LYS A 124 -31.64 -7.60 -46.11
C LYS A 124 -30.54 -6.56 -46.19
N VAL A 125 -29.30 -7.02 -46.23
CA VAL A 125 -28.11 -6.17 -46.18
C VAL A 125 -27.29 -6.45 -47.41
N THR A 126 -27.11 -5.46 -48.28
CA THR A 126 -26.32 -5.61 -49.51
C THR A 126 -25.13 -4.65 -49.46
N PRO A 127 -23.88 -5.14 -49.53
CA PRO A 127 -22.72 -4.26 -49.56
C PRO A 127 -22.61 -3.56 -50.92
N LEU A 128 -22.26 -2.27 -50.90
CA LEU A 128 -22.03 -1.46 -52.10
C LEU A 128 -20.58 -0.98 -52.15
N SER A 129 -19.95 -1.06 -53.32
CA SER A 129 -18.64 -0.44 -53.56
C SER A 129 -18.73 1.09 -53.57
N VAL A 130 -17.58 1.77 -53.58
CA VAL A 130 -17.51 3.23 -53.78
C VAL A 130 -18.15 3.71 -55.10
N ARG A 131 -18.37 2.81 -56.07
CA ARG A 131 -19.05 3.10 -57.35
C ARG A 131 -20.53 2.71 -57.34
N GLY A 132 -21.05 2.15 -56.24
CA GLY A 132 -22.42 1.68 -56.10
C GLY A 132 -22.68 0.29 -56.69
N THR A 133 -21.63 -0.47 -57.02
CA THR A 133 -21.78 -1.87 -57.45
C THR A 133 -22.19 -2.72 -56.26
N ALA A 134 -23.23 -3.53 -56.40
CA ALA A 134 -23.72 -4.41 -55.34
C ALA A 134 -22.94 -5.73 -55.28
N GLY A 135 -22.47 -6.08 -54.08
CA GLY A 135 -21.96 -7.41 -53.76
C GLY A 135 -23.06 -8.40 -53.38
N GLU A 136 -22.67 -9.59 -52.93
CA GLU A 136 -23.63 -10.60 -52.45
C GLU A 136 -24.27 -10.16 -51.12
N GLY A 137 -25.60 -10.15 -51.07
CA GLY A 137 -26.35 -9.69 -49.91
C GLY A 137 -26.60 -10.79 -48.88
N SER A 138 -26.67 -10.41 -47.61
CA SER A 138 -27.06 -11.28 -46.49
C SER A 138 -28.48 -10.97 -46.03
N SER A 139 -29.11 -11.96 -45.38
CA SER A 139 -30.47 -11.82 -44.84
C SER A 139 -30.50 -12.28 -43.39
N ILE A 140 -31.00 -11.41 -42.51
CA ILE A 140 -31.13 -11.66 -41.07
C ILE A 140 -32.63 -11.81 -40.76
N PRO A 141 -33.12 -13.02 -40.43
CA PRO A 141 -34.53 -13.20 -40.09
C PRO A 141 -34.86 -12.56 -38.74
N VAL A 142 -35.94 -11.78 -38.67
CA VAL A 142 -36.38 -11.08 -37.46
C VAL A 142 -37.86 -11.29 -37.20
N GLU A 143 -38.24 -11.38 -35.92
CA GLU A 143 -39.62 -11.54 -35.45
C GLU A 143 -39.89 -10.55 -34.31
N LEU A 144 -41.09 -9.99 -34.24
CA LEU A 144 -41.59 -9.17 -33.16
C LEU A 144 -42.56 -9.99 -32.31
N SER A 145 -42.19 -10.32 -31.08
CA SER A 145 -43.03 -11.11 -30.19
C SER A 145 -43.60 -10.29 -29.04
N THR A 146 -44.91 -10.43 -28.82
CA THR A 146 -45.61 -9.91 -27.64
C THR A 146 -45.56 -10.85 -26.45
N LYS A 147 -44.90 -12.00 -26.60
CA LYS A 147 -44.87 -13.11 -25.64
C LYS A 147 -43.49 -13.31 -25.03
N LEU A 148 -42.53 -12.43 -25.34
CA LEU A 148 -41.26 -12.39 -24.65
C LEU A 148 -41.49 -12.11 -23.16
N PRO A 149 -40.75 -12.79 -22.26
CA PRO A 149 -40.76 -12.46 -20.85
C PRO A 149 -40.38 -10.99 -20.65
N ILE A 150 -40.98 -10.32 -19.67
CA ILE A 150 -40.61 -8.98 -19.23
C ILE A 150 -40.59 -8.98 -17.71
N ILE A 151 -39.45 -8.59 -17.14
CA ILE A 151 -39.33 -8.21 -15.73
C ILE A 151 -38.76 -6.79 -15.68
N SER A 152 -39.41 -5.88 -14.96
CA SER A 152 -38.89 -4.52 -14.76
C SER A 152 -39.12 -4.03 -13.35
N PHE A 153 -38.15 -3.27 -12.84
CA PHE A 153 -38.19 -2.65 -11.51
C PHE A 153 -38.29 -1.13 -11.63
N ALA A 154 -38.84 -0.48 -10.61
CA ALA A 154 -38.99 0.98 -10.60
C ALA A 154 -37.67 1.70 -10.35
N GLU A 155 -36.79 1.09 -9.54
CA GLU A 155 -35.47 1.61 -9.21
C GLU A 155 -34.40 0.67 -9.76
N ALA A 156 -33.24 1.24 -10.08
CA ALA A 156 -32.07 0.46 -10.49
C ALA A 156 -31.35 -0.20 -9.29
N ASP A 157 -31.46 0.39 -8.09
CA ASP A 157 -30.83 -0.09 -6.85
C ASP A 157 -31.78 0.04 -5.67
N TYR A 158 -31.96 -1.06 -4.93
CA TYR A 158 -32.76 -1.12 -3.73
C TYR A 158 -31.89 -1.31 -2.49
N LYS A 159 -31.91 -0.31 -1.59
CA LYS A 159 -31.16 -0.33 -0.32
C LYS A 159 -31.97 -0.89 0.84
N PHE A 160 -31.33 -1.68 1.71
CA PHE A 160 -31.94 -2.38 2.84
C PHE A 160 -31.19 -2.15 4.15
N ALA A 161 -31.91 -1.99 5.27
CA ALA A 161 -31.30 -2.12 6.58
C ALA A 161 -30.88 -3.58 6.85
N PHE A 162 -30.00 -3.80 7.82
CA PHE A 162 -29.59 -5.15 8.22
C PHE A 162 -30.82 -5.99 8.64
N GLY A 163 -30.97 -7.17 8.04
CA GLY A 163 -32.10 -8.08 8.33
C GLY A 163 -33.46 -7.61 7.82
N GLU A 164 -33.54 -6.52 7.04
CA GLU A 164 -34.81 -5.99 6.54
C GLU A 164 -35.46 -6.98 5.57
N GLN A 165 -36.76 -7.22 5.76
CA GLN A 165 -37.62 -7.92 4.82
C GLN A 165 -38.47 -6.90 4.07
N ARG A 166 -38.46 -6.96 2.74
CA ARG A 166 -39.27 -6.06 1.91
C ARG A 166 -39.74 -6.76 0.65
N ASP A 167 -41.01 -6.49 0.34
CA ASP A 167 -41.65 -6.85 -0.91
C ASP A 167 -41.48 -5.68 -1.88
N ILE A 168 -40.73 -5.89 -2.96
CA ILE A 168 -40.49 -4.90 -4.02
C ILE A 168 -41.52 -5.13 -5.14
N PRO A 169 -42.40 -4.15 -5.42
CA PRO A 169 -43.25 -4.20 -6.60
C PRO A 169 -42.41 -4.21 -7.88
N CYS A 170 -42.75 -5.08 -8.82
CA CYS A 170 -42.14 -5.16 -10.14
C CYS A 170 -43.22 -5.38 -11.21
N THR A 171 -42.85 -5.25 -12.47
CA THR A 171 -43.71 -5.69 -13.59
C THR A 171 -43.24 -7.06 -14.01
N VAL A 172 -44.17 -8.03 -14.10
CA VAL A 172 -43.91 -9.38 -14.59
C VAL A 172 -44.93 -9.71 -15.68
N THR A 173 -44.48 -9.86 -16.91
CA THR A 173 -45.36 -10.15 -18.07
C THR A 173 -44.77 -11.31 -18.87
N ASN A 174 -45.63 -12.25 -19.28
CA ASN A 174 -45.25 -13.45 -20.06
C ASN A 174 -44.12 -14.30 -19.44
N VAL A 175 -43.97 -14.29 -18.11
CA VAL A 175 -43.01 -15.16 -17.42
C VAL A 175 -43.73 -16.41 -16.94
N ALA A 176 -43.31 -17.59 -17.41
CA ALA A 176 -43.78 -18.88 -16.92
C ALA A 176 -42.88 -19.41 -15.80
N THR A 177 -41.57 -19.36 -16.00
CA THR A 177 -40.55 -19.72 -15.01
C THR A 177 -39.44 -18.68 -14.99
N CYS A 178 -38.75 -18.56 -13.86
CA CYS A 178 -37.62 -17.66 -13.73
C CYS A 178 -36.60 -18.24 -12.76
N ASP A 179 -35.37 -18.45 -13.24
CA ASP A 179 -34.25 -18.84 -12.41
C ASP A 179 -33.53 -17.58 -11.91
N ILE A 180 -33.30 -17.51 -10.60
CA ILE A 180 -32.70 -16.35 -9.94
C ILE A 180 -31.30 -16.72 -9.48
N THR A 181 -30.31 -15.96 -9.91
CA THR A 181 -28.95 -16.05 -9.34
C THR A 181 -28.87 -15.08 -8.17
N ALA A 182 -29.12 -15.60 -6.97
CA ALA A 182 -29.17 -14.79 -5.75
C ALA A 182 -27.79 -14.37 -5.25
N LEU A 183 -27.74 -13.19 -4.61
CA LEU A 183 -26.56 -12.68 -3.91
C LEU A 183 -26.25 -13.52 -2.66
N LYS A 184 -24.97 -13.73 -2.35
CA LYS A 184 -24.56 -14.55 -1.21
C LYS A 184 -25.17 -14.01 0.08
N GLY A 185 -25.96 -14.85 0.76
CA GLY A 185 -26.60 -14.54 2.04
C GLY A 185 -27.91 -13.76 1.94
N TRP A 186 -28.37 -13.41 0.74
CA TRP A 186 -29.68 -12.80 0.52
C TRP A 186 -30.71 -13.88 0.20
N ASP A 187 -31.90 -13.79 0.78
CA ASP A 187 -33.03 -14.64 0.43
C ASP A 187 -33.95 -13.87 -0.51
N ILE A 188 -34.12 -14.38 -1.72
CA ILE A 188 -34.75 -13.69 -2.85
C ILE A 188 -35.70 -14.65 -3.54
N ALA A 189 -36.96 -14.25 -3.67
CA ALA A 189 -37.97 -15.02 -4.39
C ALA A 189 -38.86 -14.10 -5.24
N LEU A 190 -39.02 -14.43 -6.52
CA LEU A 190 -39.95 -13.74 -7.41
C LEU A 190 -41.34 -14.38 -7.36
N ASP A 191 -42.32 -13.63 -6.88
CA ASP A 191 -43.73 -13.98 -6.93
C ASP A 191 -44.33 -13.51 -8.26
N ILE A 192 -44.24 -14.35 -9.29
CA ILE A 192 -44.70 -14.07 -10.65
C ILE A 192 -46.19 -13.69 -10.69
N LYS A 193 -47.03 -14.29 -9.83
CA LYS A 193 -48.49 -14.07 -9.86
C LYS A 193 -48.88 -12.69 -9.36
N ASN A 194 -48.17 -12.23 -8.33
CA ASN A 194 -48.45 -10.94 -7.68
C ASN A 194 -47.53 -9.83 -8.19
N SER A 195 -46.58 -10.15 -9.07
CA SER A 195 -45.55 -9.24 -9.58
C SER A 195 -44.75 -8.57 -8.45
N VAL A 196 -44.26 -9.39 -7.52
CA VAL A 196 -43.50 -8.93 -6.34
C VAL A 196 -42.20 -9.71 -6.21
N LEU A 197 -41.09 -9.00 -5.99
CA LEU A 197 -39.83 -9.58 -5.56
C LEU A 197 -39.73 -9.53 -4.04
N LYS A 198 -39.76 -10.67 -3.38
CA LYS A 198 -39.62 -10.79 -1.93
C LYS A 198 -38.15 -10.89 -1.60
N VAL A 199 -37.65 -9.97 -0.78
CA VAL A 199 -36.24 -9.89 -0.42
C VAL A 199 -36.09 -9.85 1.09
N THR A 200 -35.26 -10.74 1.64
CA THR A 200 -34.72 -10.62 3.00
C THR A 200 -33.24 -10.32 2.91
N ALA A 201 -32.86 -9.11 3.37
CA ALA A 201 -31.47 -8.73 3.48
C ALA A 201 -30.77 -9.50 4.60
N PRO A 202 -29.49 -9.87 4.45
CA PRO A 202 -28.74 -10.52 5.51
C PRO A 202 -28.63 -9.62 6.76
N ALA A 203 -28.53 -10.26 7.92
CA ALA A 203 -28.32 -9.60 9.21
C ALA A 203 -26.88 -9.10 9.35
N ASP A 204 -26.67 -8.17 10.28
CA ASP A 204 -25.34 -7.67 10.61
C ASP A 204 -24.40 -8.80 11.06
N GLY A 205 -23.18 -8.81 10.54
CA GLY A 205 -22.17 -9.85 10.80
C GLY A 205 -22.38 -11.19 10.10
N ALA A 206 -23.37 -11.32 9.20
CA ALA A 206 -23.54 -12.51 8.37
C ALA A 206 -22.38 -12.67 7.35
N ASP A 207 -22.05 -13.91 6.99
CA ASP A 207 -21.12 -14.19 5.89
C ASP A 207 -21.83 -14.02 4.54
N CYS A 208 -21.86 -12.79 4.04
CA CYS A 208 -22.64 -12.38 2.87
C CYS A 208 -21.92 -11.32 2.02
N THR A 209 -22.49 -11.01 0.85
CA THR A 209 -22.12 -9.85 0.05
C THR A 209 -23.02 -8.67 0.41
N GLY A 210 -22.45 -7.53 0.81
CA GLY A 210 -23.21 -6.34 1.24
C GLY A 210 -23.96 -5.63 0.11
N ALA A 211 -23.52 -5.81 -1.14
CA ALA A 211 -24.18 -5.30 -2.33
C ALA A 211 -23.88 -6.17 -3.55
N GLY A 212 -24.75 -6.13 -4.56
CA GLY A 212 -24.46 -6.68 -5.88
C GLY A 212 -25.68 -6.76 -6.78
N THR A 213 -25.47 -7.37 -7.95
CA THR A 213 -26.51 -7.54 -8.97
C THR A 213 -27.16 -8.92 -8.84
N VAL A 214 -28.49 -8.95 -8.87
CA VAL A 214 -29.30 -10.17 -8.95
C VAL A 214 -29.72 -10.35 -10.39
N GLU A 215 -29.45 -11.53 -10.94
CA GLU A 215 -29.80 -11.88 -12.33
C GLU A 215 -31.02 -12.80 -12.37
N PHE A 216 -31.90 -12.54 -13.32
CA PHE A 216 -33.15 -13.26 -13.56
C PHE A 216 -33.14 -13.81 -14.97
N ALA A 217 -33.10 -15.14 -15.11
CA ALA A 217 -33.27 -15.83 -16.38
C ALA A 217 -34.74 -16.27 -16.51
N ALA A 218 -35.53 -15.52 -17.27
CA ALA A 218 -36.96 -15.77 -17.42
C ALA A 218 -37.27 -16.55 -18.70
N VAL A 219 -38.24 -17.45 -18.63
CA VAL A 219 -38.73 -18.25 -19.76
C VAL A 219 -40.24 -18.04 -19.87
N SER A 220 -40.72 -17.82 -21.10
CA SER A 220 -42.15 -17.67 -21.37
C SER A 220 -42.84 -19.02 -21.52
N ALA A 221 -44.17 -19.00 -21.62
CA ALA A 221 -44.95 -20.22 -21.90
C ALA A 221 -44.65 -20.81 -23.29
N GLU A 222 -43.99 -20.05 -24.18
CA GLU A 222 -43.58 -20.48 -25.53
C GLU A 222 -42.08 -20.74 -25.62
N GLU A 223 -41.43 -21.01 -24.49
CA GLU A 223 -40.01 -21.34 -24.39
C GLU A 223 -39.05 -20.23 -24.86
N LEU A 224 -39.54 -18.99 -24.99
CA LEU A 224 -38.70 -17.83 -25.27
C LEU A 224 -37.98 -17.38 -24.00
N THR A 225 -36.69 -17.08 -24.10
CA THR A 225 -35.83 -16.72 -22.97
C THR A 225 -35.45 -15.25 -22.97
N ALA A 226 -35.41 -14.60 -21.80
CA ALA A 226 -34.89 -13.25 -21.63
C ALA A 226 -34.22 -13.09 -20.25
N SER A 227 -33.20 -12.23 -20.17
CA SER A 227 -32.46 -11.96 -18.94
C SER A 227 -32.72 -10.54 -18.43
N PHE A 228 -32.83 -10.39 -17.10
CA PHE A 228 -33.04 -9.12 -16.41
C PHE A 228 -32.16 -9.04 -15.18
N SER A 229 -31.90 -7.83 -14.70
CA SER A 229 -31.12 -7.63 -13.50
C SER A 229 -31.63 -6.47 -12.63
N VAL A 230 -31.34 -6.56 -11.33
CA VAL A 230 -31.56 -5.47 -10.37
C VAL A 230 -30.45 -5.45 -9.34
N ARG A 231 -30.01 -4.26 -8.92
CA ARG A 231 -29.03 -4.16 -7.84
C ARG A 231 -29.73 -4.16 -6.49
N LEU A 232 -29.24 -4.97 -5.56
CA LEU A 232 -29.63 -4.94 -4.16
C LEU A 232 -28.41 -4.61 -3.30
N SER A 233 -28.60 -3.78 -2.29
CA SER A 233 -27.51 -3.40 -1.40
C SER A 233 -27.99 -3.12 0.01
N TRP A 234 -27.10 -3.22 0.99
CA TRP A 234 -27.34 -2.63 2.30
C TRP A 234 -27.31 -1.10 2.21
N LYS A 235 -28.05 -0.44 3.11
CA LYS A 235 -27.88 0.99 3.38
C LYS A 235 -26.44 1.23 3.80
N GLY A 236 -25.85 2.31 3.29
CA GLY A 236 -24.42 2.61 3.43
C GLY A 236 -23.82 3.15 2.14
N ILE A 237 -22.48 3.19 2.14
CA ILE A 237 -21.66 3.67 1.04
C ILE A 237 -21.27 2.49 0.15
N SER A 238 -21.67 2.54 -1.11
CA SER A 238 -21.51 1.45 -2.08
C SER A 238 -20.88 1.87 -3.41
N THR A 239 -20.65 3.17 -3.62
CA THR A 239 -19.98 3.70 -4.81
C THR A 239 -18.98 4.81 -4.46
N PRO A 240 -18.01 5.11 -5.36
CA PRO A 240 -17.10 6.25 -5.21
C PRO A 240 -17.81 7.59 -4.98
N GLU A 241 -18.90 7.83 -5.72
CA GLU A 241 -19.68 9.07 -5.63
C GLU A 241 -20.34 9.21 -4.27
N GLU A 242 -20.87 8.12 -3.72
CA GLU A 242 -21.45 8.10 -2.37
C GLU A 242 -20.40 8.37 -1.29
N PHE A 243 -19.17 7.86 -1.48
CA PHE A 243 -18.08 8.14 -0.53
C PHE A 243 -17.68 9.62 -0.57
N VAL A 244 -17.59 10.22 -1.76
CA VAL A 244 -17.32 11.66 -1.90
C VAL A 244 -18.43 12.50 -1.27
N ALA A 245 -19.70 12.13 -1.49
CA ALA A 245 -20.84 12.81 -0.88
C ALA A 245 -20.83 12.69 0.67
N PHE A 246 -20.48 11.51 1.20
CA PHE A 246 -20.26 11.31 2.63
C PHE A 246 -19.15 12.22 3.16
N GLY A 247 -18.01 12.25 2.49
CA GLY A 247 -16.86 13.06 2.87
C GLY A 247 -17.18 14.56 2.94
N ASN A 248 -17.92 15.07 1.95
CA ASN A 248 -18.43 16.45 1.94
C ASN A 248 -19.41 16.70 3.09
N ALA A 249 -20.33 15.77 3.35
CA ALA A 249 -21.27 15.90 4.45
C ALA A 249 -20.56 15.99 5.82
N VAL A 250 -19.50 15.20 6.05
CA VAL A 250 -18.68 15.32 7.26
C VAL A 250 -18.00 16.69 7.32
N THR A 251 -17.41 17.14 6.21
CA THR A 251 -16.70 18.43 6.13
C THR A 251 -17.61 19.62 6.39
N GLU A 252 -18.87 19.56 5.95
CA GLU A 252 -19.88 20.61 6.10
C GLU A 252 -20.65 20.50 7.43
N GLY A 253 -20.49 19.41 8.18
CA GLY A 253 -21.26 19.13 9.39
C GLY A 253 -22.74 18.80 9.11
N ALA A 254 -23.02 18.24 7.93
CA ALA A 254 -24.35 17.83 7.52
C ALA A 254 -24.77 16.47 8.13
N PRO A 255 -26.08 16.15 8.18
CA PRO A 255 -26.56 14.85 8.65
C PRO A 255 -26.02 13.69 7.82
N LEU A 256 -25.70 12.57 8.49
CA LEU A 256 -25.08 11.39 7.88
C LEU A 256 -26.04 10.19 7.75
N ASP A 257 -27.35 10.41 7.94
CA ASP A 257 -28.37 9.35 7.97
C ASP A 257 -28.39 8.52 6.67
N ALA A 258 -28.11 9.14 5.53
CA ALA A 258 -28.06 8.48 4.22
C ALA A 258 -26.98 7.39 4.11
N TYR A 259 -25.92 7.50 4.92
CA TYR A 259 -24.78 6.57 4.92
C TYR A 259 -24.80 5.63 6.13
N THR A 260 -25.82 5.76 6.98
CA THR A 260 -25.91 5.07 8.27
C THR A 260 -26.76 3.81 8.16
N ASN A 261 -26.28 2.72 8.73
CA ASN A 261 -27.03 1.48 8.92
C ASN A 261 -26.67 0.87 10.28
N GLY A 262 -27.67 0.41 11.04
CA GLY A 262 -27.44 -0.08 12.40
C GLY A 262 -26.77 0.94 13.35
N GLY A 263 -26.97 2.24 13.12
CA GLY A 263 -26.40 3.31 13.93
C GLY A 263 -24.92 3.63 13.65
N ARG A 264 -24.34 3.09 12.58
CA ARG A 264 -22.96 3.37 12.15
C ARG A 264 -22.86 3.63 10.65
N ILE A 265 -21.83 4.36 10.23
CA ILE A 265 -21.49 4.51 8.82
C ILE A 265 -20.91 3.19 8.35
N VAL A 266 -21.42 2.64 7.24
CA VAL A 266 -20.97 1.34 6.72
C VAL A 266 -20.52 1.43 5.27
N LEU A 267 -19.39 0.79 4.99
CA LEU A 267 -18.90 0.54 3.65
C LEU A 267 -19.40 -0.83 3.20
N VAL A 268 -20.25 -0.91 2.18
CA VAL A 268 -20.93 -2.16 1.79
C VAL A 268 -20.27 -2.88 0.62
N SER A 269 -19.29 -2.24 -0.02
CA SER A 269 -18.46 -2.78 -1.10
C SER A 269 -17.10 -2.08 -1.13
N ASP A 270 -16.13 -2.67 -1.82
CA ASP A 270 -14.88 -1.98 -2.13
C ASP A 270 -15.13 -0.69 -2.92
N ILE A 271 -14.38 0.37 -2.62
CA ILE A 271 -14.50 1.68 -3.25
C ILE A 271 -13.16 2.08 -3.87
N ASP A 272 -13.17 2.43 -5.16
CA ASP A 272 -12.00 2.96 -5.84
C ASP A 272 -12.12 4.47 -6.05
N LEU A 273 -11.28 5.23 -5.34
CA LEU A 273 -11.15 6.69 -5.43
C LEU A 273 -9.86 7.10 -6.15
N SER A 274 -9.09 6.16 -6.73
CA SER A 274 -7.77 6.43 -7.29
C SER A 274 -7.78 7.31 -8.53
N ALA A 275 -8.93 7.41 -9.22
CA ALA A 275 -9.16 8.37 -10.29
C ALA A 275 -9.22 9.83 -9.77
N LEU A 276 -9.51 10.02 -8.49
CA LEU A 276 -9.56 11.32 -7.83
C LEU A 276 -8.22 11.57 -7.12
N THR A 277 -7.65 12.75 -7.31
CA THR A 277 -6.48 13.19 -6.53
C THR A 277 -6.94 14.23 -5.53
N GLN A 278 -7.00 13.86 -4.25
CA GLN A 278 -7.37 14.75 -3.14
C GLN A 278 -6.34 14.67 -2.01
N THR A 279 -6.32 15.69 -1.18
CA THR A 279 -5.48 15.75 0.02
C THR A 279 -6.21 15.10 1.19
N SER A 280 -7.51 15.33 1.32
CA SER A 280 -8.39 14.57 2.21
C SER A 280 -9.77 14.41 1.63
N PHE A 281 -10.44 13.30 1.94
CA PHE A 281 -11.78 13.01 1.43
C PHE A 281 -12.88 13.32 2.45
N ALA A 282 -12.61 13.18 3.75
CA ALA A 282 -13.64 13.33 4.79
C ALA A 282 -13.20 14.18 5.99
N GLY A 283 -14.01 15.17 6.32
CA GLY A 283 -13.86 16.02 7.50
C GLY A 283 -12.79 17.10 7.35
N SER A 284 -12.70 17.93 8.39
CA SER A 284 -11.74 19.03 8.51
C SER A 284 -11.33 19.23 9.97
N ALA A 285 -10.43 20.18 10.23
CA ALA A 285 -10.12 20.59 11.60
C ALA A 285 -11.36 21.14 12.35
N ALA A 286 -12.24 21.86 11.65
CA ALA A 286 -13.44 22.45 12.25
C ALA A 286 -14.55 21.41 12.44
N ASN A 287 -14.67 20.47 11.50
CA ASN A 287 -15.65 19.40 11.50
C ASN A 287 -14.94 18.04 11.40
N PRO A 288 -14.37 17.55 12.51
CA PRO A 288 -13.76 16.22 12.55
C PRO A 288 -14.85 15.15 12.40
N PHE A 289 -14.47 13.98 11.85
CA PHE A 289 -15.38 12.84 11.80
C PHE A 289 -15.69 12.35 13.23
N LYS A 290 -16.97 12.03 13.48
CA LYS A 290 -17.51 11.55 14.75
C LYS A 290 -18.37 10.31 14.50
N GLY A 291 -18.45 9.44 15.52
CA GLY A 291 -19.21 8.18 15.43
C GLY A 291 -18.41 7.03 14.83
N THR A 292 -19.09 5.93 14.51
CA THR A 292 -18.44 4.71 14.04
C THR A 292 -18.44 4.63 12.51
N PHE A 293 -17.26 4.43 11.92
CA PHE A 293 -17.08 4.02 10.52
C PHE A 293 -16.65 2.55 10.49
N ASP A 294 -17.50 1.69 9.95
CA ASP A 294 -17.24 0.26 9.82
C ASP A 294 -17.07 -0.11 8.34
N GLY A 295 -15.86 -0.48 7.97
CA GLY A 295 -15.53 -0.88 6.61
C GLY A 295 -16.11 -2.23 6.22
N LEU A 296 -16.64 -3.03 7.16
CA LEU A 296 -17.12 -4.40 6.94
C LEU A 296 -16.14 -5.28 6.14
N ASN A 297 -14.84 -5.06 6.37
CA ASN A 297 -13.69 -5.68 5.69
C ASN A 297 -13.50 -5.29 4.22
N ASN A 298 -14.21 -4.27 3.73
CA ASN A 298 -13.98 -3.71 2.41
C ASN A 298 -12.73 -2.81 2.37
N THR A 299 -12.30 -2.52 1.15
CA THR A 299 -11.12 -1.73 0.83
C THR A 299 -11.52 -0.40 0.20
N ILE A 300 -10.85 0.68 0.62
CA ILE A 300 -10.89 1.96 -0.12
C ILE A 300 -9.52 2.15 -0.79
N THR A 301 -9.51 2.26 -2.11
CA THR A 301 -8.31 2.57 -2.89
C THR A 301 -8.21 4.08 -3.08
N VAL A 302 -7.12 4.70 -2.63
CA VAL A 302 -6.93 6.16 -2.67
C VAL A 302 -5.68 6.56 -3.45
N LYS A 303 -5.70 7.77 -4.02
CA LYS A 303 -4.52 8.46 -4.53
C LYS A 303 -4.36 9.81 -3.81
N LEU A 304 -3.61 9.80 -2.72
CA LEU A 304 -3.34 10.99 -1.90
C LEU A 304 -2.03 11.63 -2.38
N ALA A 305 -2.09 12.91 -2.74
CA ALA A 305 -0.91 13.67 -3.14
C ALA A 305 -0.99 15.08 -2.56
N ASP A 306 0.14 15.61 -2.10
CA ASP A 306 0.19 16.83 -1.31
C ASP A 306 -0.26 18.08 -2.07
N GLN A 307 -0.04 18.16 -3.39
CA GLN A 307 -0.39 19.34 -4.19
C GLN A 307 0.12 20.61 -3.48
N ASP A 308 -0.76 21.57 -3.13
CA ASP A 308 -0.45 22.76 -2.33
C ASP A 308 -0.78 22.61 -0.81
N SER A 309 -1.29 21.46 -0.39
CA SER A 309 -1.66 21.15 1.00
C SER A 309 -0.49 20.58 1.80
N LYS A 310 -0.57 20.73 3.13
CA LYS A 310 0.38 20.15 4.09
C LYS A 310 -0.22 18.99 4.88
N GLU A 311 -1.42 18.54 4.51
CA GLU A 311 -2.23 17.61 5.30
C GLU A 311 -2.86 16.57 4.37
N LEU A 312 -2.50 15.30 4.55
CA LEU A 312 -2.95 14.18 3.71
C LEU A 312 -3.53 13.00 4.51
N GLY A 313 -4.72 12.54 4.13
CA GLY A 313 -5.32 11.33 4.70
C GLY A 313 -6.74 11.11 4.22
N LEU A 314 -7.26 9.88 4.30
CA LEU A 314 -8.67 9.62 3.95
C LEU A 314 -9.61 10.53 4.76
N PHE A 315 -9.39 10.56 6.08
CA PHE A 315 -9.97 11.51 7.01
C PHE A 315 -8.97 12.62 7.31
N HIS A 316 -9.44 13.86 7.34
CA HIS A 316 -8.61 14.94 7.87
C HIS A 316 -8.39 14.75 9.37
N THR A 317 -9.46 14.82 10.17
CA THR A 317 -9.37 14.67 11.64
C THR A 317 -10.40 13.68 12.14
N LEU A 318 -9.95 12.76 13.00
CA LEU A 318 -10.82 11.88 13.78
C LEU A 318 -11.03 12.45 15.20
N ASP A 319 -12.28 12.59 15.63
CA ASP A 319 -12.65 13.04 16.97
C ASP A 319 -12.46 11.93 18.02
N ALA A 320 -12.37 12.29 19.30
CA ALA A 320 -12.28 11.32 20.40
C ALA A 320 -13.48 10.36 20.48
N THR A 321 -14.65 10.77 19.96
CA THR A 321 -15.86 9.95 19.88
C THR A 321 -15.92 9.06 18.64
N ALA A 322 -14.93 9.13 17.74
CA ALA A 322 -14.90 8.31 16.55
C ALA A 322 -14.33 6.91 16.81
N GLU A 323 -14.82 5.94 16.04
CA GLU A 323 -14.28 4.58 15.98
C GLU A 323 -14.17 4.19 14.51
N ILE A 324 -12.97 3.77 14.07
CA ILE A 324 -12.78 3.24 12.71
C ILE A 324 -12.47 1.75 12.83
N LYS A 325 -13.20 0.91 12.09
CA LYS A 325 -12.96 -0.54 12.13
C LYS A 325 -13.15 -1.28 10.82
N ASN A 326 -12.52 -2.44 10.75
CA ASN A 326 -12.65 -3.42 9.66
C ASN A 326 -12.44 -2.80 8.27
N LEU A 327 -11.36 -2.05 8.09
CA LEU A 327 -11.13 -1.26 6.87
C LEU A 327 -9.73 -1.54 6.31
N SER A 328 -9.65 -1.78 5.01
CA SER A 328 -8.38 -1.76 4.28
C SER A 328 -8.24 -0.48 3.46
N LEU A 329 -7.03 0.07 3.39
CA LEU A 329 -6.67 1.19 2.53
C LEU A 329 -5.65 0.72 1.50
N ALA A 330 -5.87 1.00 0.22
CA ALA A 330 -4.98 0.64 -0.88
C ALA A 330 -4.63 1.88 -1.74
N GLY A 331 -3.75 1.70 -2.72
CA GLY A 331 -3.34 2.77 -3.64
C GLY A 331 -2.03 3.43 -3.24
N SER A 332 -1.98 4.75 -3.18
CA SER A 332 -0.73 5.49 -2.96
C SER A 332 -0.90 6.79 -2.18
N MET A 333 0.14 7.15 -1.43
CA MET A 333 0.33 8.47 -0.82
C MET A 333 1.68 9.05 -1.24
N SER A 334 1.70 10.26 -1.80
CA SER A 334 2.93 10.92 -2.26
C SER A 334 3.09 12.30 -1.63
N VAL A 335 4.24 12.50 -0.98
CA VAL A 335 4.66 13.77 -0.38
C VAL A 335 5.94 14.23 -1.08
N SER A 336 5.83 15.32 -1.84
CA SER A 336 6.90 15.93 -2.64
C SER A 336 7.33 17.31 -2.10
N GLN A 337 6.54 17.91 -1.22
CA GLN A 337 6.77 19.25 -0.70
C GLN A 337 7.97 19.33 0.25
N ALA A 338 8.68 20.46 0.20
CA ALA A 338 9.81 20.76 1.08
C ALA A 338 9.39 21.33 2.45
N THR A 339 8.11 21.62 2.64
CA THR A 339 7.57 22.08 3.93
C THR A 339 7.06 20.90 4.75
N PRO A 340 6.93 21.03 6.09
CA PRO A 340 6.43 19.95 6.92
C PRO A 340 5.01 19.60 6.50
N VAL A 341 4.78 18.31 6.29
CA VAL A 341 3.50 17.71 5.96
C VAL A 341 3.11 16.78 7.11
N VAL A 342 1.83 16.74 7.45
CA VAL A 342 1.23 15.71 8.29
C VAL A 342 0.43 14.79 7.39
N ALA A 343 0.79 13.52 7.37
CA ALA A 343 0.27 12.57 6.41
C ALA A 343 0.07 11.21 7.07
N GLY A 344 -1.14 10.66 6.94
CA GLY A 344 -1.47 9.30 7.32
C GLY A 344 -2.55 8.76 6.41
N THR A 345 -2.38 7.57 5.81
CA THR A 345 -3.32 7.09 4.79
C THR A 345 -4.77 7.05 5.29
N LEU A 346 -4.97 6.74 6.57
CA LEU A 346 -6.27 6.82 7.21
C LEU A 346 -6.58 8.25 7.68
N ALA A 347 -5.70 8.85 8.47
CA ALA A 347 -5.98 10.12 9.13
C ALA A 347 -4.77 11.04 9.19
N VAL A 348 -4.98 12.33 8.92
CA VAL A 348 -3.97 13.37 9.19
C VAL A 348 -3.77 13.47 10.71
N TYR A 349 -4.86 13.70 11.43
CA TYR A 349 -4.88 13.86 12.88
C TYR A 349 -5.82 12.88 13.55
N ASN A 350 -5.34 12.20 14.60
CA ASN A 350 -6.19 11.45 15.51
C ASN A 350 -6.29 12.17 16.87
N ASN A 351 -7.48 12.65 17.21
CA ASN A 351 -7.78 13.33 18.48
C ASN A 351 -8.40 12.39 19.52
N GLY A 352 -8.15 11.09 19.44
CA GLY A 352 -8.54 10.11 20.47
C GLY A 352 -9.39 8.94 19.96
N ALA A 353 -9.63 8.84 18.65
CA ALA A 353 -10.42 7.80 18.03
C ALA A 353 -9.77 6.41 18.16
N ALA A 354 -10.59 5.41 18.48
CA ALA A 354 -10.17 4.02 18.50
C ALA A 354 -10.08 3.45 17.07
N LEU A 355 -9.02 2.68 16.81
CA LEU A 355 -8.81 2.00 15.53
C LEU A 355 -8.78 0.50 15.77
N THR A 356 -9.60 -0.27 15.05
CA THR A 356 -9.67 -1.73 15.19
C THR A 356 -9.66 -2.42 13.84
N LYS A 357 -8.72 -3.33 13.56
CA LYS A 357 -8.68 -4.06 12.27
C LYS A 357 -8.58 -3.13 11.06
N VAL A 358 -7.71 -2.12 11.15
CA VAL A 358 -7.44 -1.20 10.04
C VAL A 358 -6.10 -1.55 9.41
N THR A 359 -6.08 -1.75 8.10
CA THR A 359 -4.88 -2.17 7.37
C THR A 359 -4.52 -1.16 6.29
N ASN A 360 -3.30 -0.62 6.31
CA ASN A 360 -2.73 0.06 5.16
C ASN A 360 -2.03 -0.94 4.23
N LYS A 361 -2.36 -0.85 2.94
CA LYS A 361 -1.70 -1.53 1.81
C LYS A 361 -1.17 -0.54 0.78
N ALA A 362 -1.43 0.76 0.96
CA ALA A 362 -1.00 1.80 0.05
C ALA A 362 0.49 2.10 0.19
N THR A 363 1.19 2.31 -0.92
CA THR A 363 2.60 2.72 -0.92
C THR A 363 2.72 4.19 -0.55
N LEU A 364 3.62 4.52 0.37
CA LEU A 364 3.92 5.87 0.81
C LEU A 364 5.27 6.32 0.24
N SER A 365 5.29 7.45 -0.45
CA SER A 365 6.51 8.02 -1.02
C SER A 365 6.77 9.42 -0.48
N PHE A 366 8.02 9.67 -0.06
CA PHE A 366 8.51 11.00 0.34
C PHE A 366 9.73 11.39 -0.48
N SER A 367 9.60 12.42 -1.30
CA SER A 367 10.69 12.97 -2.13
C SER A 367 11.03 14.43 -1.80
N GLY A 368 10.38 15.01 -0.79
CA GLY A 368 10.57 16.41 -0.40
C GLY A 368 11.97 16.74 0.10
N ALA A 369 12.48 17.92 -0.28
CA ALA A 369 13.78 18.44 0.19
C ALA A 369 13.60 19.41 1.36
N LYS A 370 13.30 18.89 2.56
CA LYS A 370 13.00 19.73 3.73
C LYS A 370 14.18 20.59 4.22
N THR A 371 13.96 21.91 4.27
CA THR A 371 14.97 22.91 4.72
C THR A 371 14.68 23.51 6.09
N VAL A 372 13.47 23.35 6.61
CA VAL A 372 13.00 23.96 7.87
C VAL A 372 13.13 23.01 9.08
N THR A 373 13.11 23.57 10.29
CA THR A 373 13.26 22.84 11.57
C THR A 373 11.96 22.29 12.14
N THR A 374 10.82 22.56 11.50
CA THR A 374 9.51 22.07 11.98
C THR A 374 9.31 20.62 11.56
N ALA A 375 8.82 19.79 12.48
CA ALA A 375 8.64 18.38 12.24
C ALA A 375 7.51 18.08 11.24
N GLY A 376 7.74 17.07 10.40
CA GLY A 376 6.76 16.48 9.49
C GLY A 376 6.53 15.04 9.91
N TYR A 377 5.38 14.52 9.54
CA TYR A 377 4.80 13.31 10.08
C TYR A 377 4.26 12.47 8.94
N LEU A 378 4.90 11.34 8.64
CA LEU A 378 4.44 10.37 7.65
C LEU A 378 4.15 9.02 8.31
N GLY A 379 2.88 8.75 8.58
CA GLY A 379 2.40 7.52 9.18
C GLY A 379 1.74 6.60 8.17
N GLY A 380 1.92 5.29 8.31
CA GLY A 380 1.22 4.35 7.44
C GLY A 380 -0.30 4.40 7.61
N LEU A 381 -0.80 4.73 8.81
CA LEU A 381 -2.23 4.99 9.06
C LEU A 381 -2.47 6.41 9.58
N VAL A 382 -1.75 6.83 10.61
CA VAL A 382 -1.99 8.12 11.30
C VAL A 382 -0.75 9.01 11.21
N GLY A 383 -0.91 10.21 10.69
CA GLY A 383 0.15 11.22 10.69
C GLY A 383 0.53 11.63 12.12
N LEU A 384 -0.39 12.32 12.79
CA LEU A 384 -0.17 12.81 14.16
C LEU A 384 -1.29 12.36 15.12
N ALA A 385 -0.91 11.66 16.18
CA ALA A 385 -1.79 11.39 17.32
C ALA A 385 -1.76 12.58 18.29
N ASN A 386 -2.76 13.46 18.22
CA ASN A 386 -2.87 14.64 19.09
C ASN A 386 -3.33 14.29 20.50
N VAL A 387 -4.13 13.22 20.61
CA VAL A 387 -4.60 12.68 21.88
C VAL A 387 -4.34 11.18 21.86
N GLY A 388 -4.02 10.64 23.03
CA GLY A 388 -3.84 9.22 23.21
C GLY A 388 -5.11 8.41 22.89
N SER A 389 -4.92 7.21 22.34
CA SER A 389 -5.99 6.34 21.87
C SER A 389 -5.53 4.87 21.87
N VAL A 390 -6.44 3.96 21.53
CA VAL A 390 -6.16 2.51 21.47
C VAL A 390 -6.26 2.03 20.04
N TYR A 391 -5.18 1.47 19.52
CA TYR A 391 -5.09 0.86 18.20
C TYR A 391 -4.94 -0.65 18.36
N THR A 392 -5.95 -1.40 17.92
CA THR A 392 -6.00 -2.85 18.05
C THR A 392 -5.99 -3.50 16.69
N ASP A 393 -5.13 -4.49 16.49
CA ASP A 393 -5.11 -5.30 15.26
C ASP A 393 -4.93 -4.42 14.00
N CYS A 394 -4.10 -3.38 14.11
CA CYS A 394 -3.84 -2.44 13.02
C CYS A 394 -2.54 -2.79 12.31
N HIS A 395 -2.57 -2.80 10.98
CA HIS A 395 -1.50 -3.35 10.17
C HIS A 395 -1.04 -2.41 9.07
N ASN A 396 0.24 -2.51 8.71
CA ASN A 396 0.77 -1.91 7.50
C ASN A 396 1.48 -2.97 6.66
N THR A 397 1.17 -3.00 5.37
CA THR A 397 1.83 -3.82 4.34
C THR A 397 2.34 -2.96 3.19
N GLY A 398 1.92 -1.69 3.12
CA GLY A 398 2.39 -0.73 2.13
C GLY A 398 3.83 -0.31 2.40
N GLU A 399 4.61 -0.18 1.33
CA GLU A 399 6.03 0.19 1.41
C GLU A 399 6.21 1.70 1.63
N PHE A 400 7.33 2.06 2.24
CA PHE A 400 7.80 3.44 2.39
C PHE A 400 9.01 3.66 1.51
N ILE A 401 8.92 4.61 0.59
CA ILE A 401 9.99 5.00 -0.34
C ILE A 401 10.37 6.44 -0.03
N VAL A 402 11.54 6.64 0.56
CA VAL A 402 12.01 7.94 1.05
C VAL A 402 13.29 8.31 0.32
N THR A 403 13.16 9.12 -0.73
CA THR A 403 14.27 9.57 -1.59
C THR A 403 14.62 11.04 -1.40
N GLY A 404 13.78 11.78 -0.66
CA GLY A 404 13.97 13.18 -0.32
C GLY A 404 14.88 13.40 0.89
N THR A 405 15.14 14.67 1.23
CA THR A 405 15.82 15.00 2.49
C THR A 405 14.84 14.97 3.65
N ALA A 406 14.90 13.92 4.47
CA ALA A 406 13.99 13.70 5.59
C ALA A 406 14.41 14.42 6.89
N ARG A 407 14.91 15.67 6.78
CA ARG A 407 15.26 16.48 7.95
C ARG A 407 14.06 16.59 8.87
N THR A 408 14.18 16.27 10.15
CA THR A 408 13.06 16.45 11.10
C THR A 408 11.76 15.81 10.57
N GLU A 409 11.87 14.67 9.89
CA GLU A 409 10.72 13.89 9.43
C GLU A 409 10.57 12.68 10.33
N PHE A 410 9.37 12.49 10.86
CA PHE A 410 9.04 11.36 11.70
C PHE A 410 8.22 10.37 10.87
N ILE A 411 8.69 9.13 10.82
CA ILE A 411 8.09 8.09 9.99
C ILE A 411 7.80 6.88 10.84
N GLY A 412 6.57 6.37 10.74
CA GLY A 412 6.15 5.17 11.43
C GLY A 412 5.21 4.34 10.57
N GLY A 413 5.41 3.02 10.56
CA GLY A 413 4.56 2.11 9.78
C GLY A 413 3.07 2.18 10.16
N ILE A 414 2.73 2.59 11.39
CA ILE A 414 1.35 2.83 11.81
C ILE A 414 1.15 4.31 12.16
N VAL A 415 1.99 4.86 13.04
CA VAL A 415 1.87 6.23 13.56
C VAL A 415 3.17 6.98 13.35
N ALA A 416 3.13 8.14 12.69
CA ALA A 416 4.35 8.92 12.52
C ALA A 416 4.85 9.52 13.84
N GLY A 417 3.95 10.09 14.63
CA GLY A 417 4.30 10.58 15.96
C GLY A 417 3.12 11.09 16.77
N THR A 418 3.42 11.66 17.93
CA THR A 418 2.42 12.18 18.88
C THR A 418 2.64 13.64 19.21
N ALA A 419 1.56 14.33 19.58
CA ALA A 419 1.69 15.53 20.39
C ALA A 419 2.27 15.20 21.79
N ASP A 420 2.80 16.21 22.48
CA ASP A 420 3.31 16.09 23.84
C ASP A 420 2.19 15.63 24.81
N LYS A 421 2.57 14.84 25.81
CA LYS A 421 1.72 14.39 26.93
C LYS A 421 0.53 13.52 26.51
N THR A 422 0.75 12.66 25.52
CA THR A 422 -0.26 11.67 25.10
C THR A 422 -0.01 10.30 25.74
N GLU A 423 -1.09 9.57 26.00
CA GLU A 423 -1.06 8.22 26.57
C GLU A 423 -1.98 7.29 25.78
N GLY A 424 -1.42 6.30 25.10
CA GLY A 424 -2.18 5.40 24.23
C GLY A 424 -1.57 4.02 24.15
N SER A 425 -2.15 3.15 23.31
CA SER A 425 -1.62 1.81 23.11
C SER A 425 -1.76 1.27 21.69
N LEU A 426 -0.78 0.46 21.28
CA LEU A 426 -0.85 -0.42 20.13
C LEU A 426 -0.90 -1.86 20.64
N VAL A 427 -1.92 -2.60 20.22
CA VAL A 427 -2.16 -3.98 20.66
C VAL A 427 -2.33 -4.88 19.44
N ASN A 428 -1.50 -5.91 19.32
CA ASN A 428 -1.49 -6.85 18.18
C ASN A 428 -1.28 -6.16 16.83
N CYS A 429 -0.51 -5.07 16.78
CA CYS A 429 -0.25 -4.32 15.56
C CYS A 429 1.00 -4.84 14.84
N THR A 430 0.99 -4.82 13.51
CA THR A 430 2.12 -5.30 12.70
C THR A 430 2.50 -4.34 11.58
N ASN A 431 3.80 -4.15 11.35
CA ASN A 431 4.32 -3.58 10.10
C ASN A 431 5.04 -4.65 9.28
N LYS A 432 4.62 -4.87 8.05
CA LYS A 432 5.29 -5.72 7.03
C LYS A 432 5.81 -4.92 5.85
N GLY A 433 5.41 -3.65 5.71
CA GLY A 433 5.90 -2.77 4.67
C GLY A 433 7.39 -2.48 4.84
N ASN A 434 8.15 -2.60 3.76
CA ASN A 434 9.57 -2.26 3.76
C ASN A 434 9.77 -0.75 3.79
N PHE A 435 10.88 -0.32 4.37
CA PHE A 435 11.33 1.07 4.31
C PHE A 435 12.62 1.15 3.48
N SER A 436 12.54 1.87 2.36
CA SER A 436 13.68 2.18 1.51
C SER A 436 14.03 3.66 1.67
N PHE A 437 15.15 3.94 2.33
CA PHE A 437 15.68 5.27 2.52
C PHE A 437 16.88 5.49 1.60
N ASP A 438 16.82 6.52 0.77
CA ASP A 438 17.92 6.98 -0.07
C ASP A 438 18.13 8.47 0.17
N PHE A 439 19.09 8.81 1.04
CA PHE A 439 19.30 10.18 1.50
C PHE A 439 20.39 10.90 0.68
N PRO A 440 20.06 11.97 -0.07
CA PRO A 440 20.99 12.60 -1.03
C PRO A 440 22.01 13.57 -0.41
N GLY A 441 22.06 13.77 0.92
CA GLY A 441 23.00 14.70 1.58
C GLY A 441 22.79 14.82 3.09
N ALA A 442 23.45 15.77 3.76
CA ALA A 442 23.38 15.93 5.22
C ALA A 442 22.04 16.53 5.69
N VAL A 443 21.30 15.80 6.54
CA VAL A 443 20.10 16.25 7.25
C VAL A 443 19.99 15.73 8.68
N ASP A 444 20.08 16.61 9.67
CA ASP A 444 20.07 16.22 11.09
C ASP A 444 18.64 16.22 11.65
N THR A 445 18.23 15.15 12.35
CA THR A 445 17.01 14.96 13.21
C THR A 445 15.85 14.03 12.79
N GLY A 446 15.89 13.35 11.64
CA GLY A 446 14.82 12.39 11.28
C GLY A 446 14.65 11.22 12.27
N GLN A 447 13.44 10.68 12.43
CA GLN A 447 13.15 9.61 13.40
C GLN A 447 12.26 8.54 12.77
N TYR A 448 12.74 7.30 12.68
CA TYR A 448 12.08 6.25 11.91
C TYR A 448 11.81 4.99 12.74
N GLY A 449 10.54 4.64 12.87
CA GLY A 449 10.09 3.47 13.62
C GLY A 449 9.34 2.50 12.73
N GLY A 450 9.51 1.20 12.94
CA GLY A 450 8.75 0.22 12.15
C GLY A 450 7.25 0.34 12.36
N LEU A 451 6.81 0.71 13.57
CA LEU A 451 5.41 1.03 13.86
C LEU A 451 5.21 2.51 14.20
N PHE A 452 6.15 3.09 14.95
CA PHE A 452 5.95 4.38 15.62
C PHE A 452 7.18 5.28 15.50
N GLY A 453 7.06 6.45 14.89
CA GLY A 453 8.21 7.35 14.71
C GLY A 453 8.61 8.07 16.00
N HIS A 454 7.78 9.00 16.48
CA HIS A 454 8.12 9.92 17.58
C HIS A 454 7.15 9.88 18.76
N ALA A 455 7.67 9.65 19.98
CA ALA A 455 6.91 9.67 21.23
C ALA A 455 7.75 10.17 22.44
N GLU A 456 8.69 11.10 22.25
CA GLU A 456 9.66 11.46 23.30
C GLU A 456 9.05 12.04 24.59
N LYS A 457 7.93 12.76 24.47
CA LYS A 457 7.22 13.38 25.61
C LYS A 457 5.85 12.77 25.83
N SER A 458 5.71 11.49 25.56
CA SER A 458 4.47 10.74 25.65
C SER A 458 4.73 9.37 26.28
N ASN A 459 3.69 8.70 26.75
CA ASN A 459 3.81 7.40 27.39
C ASN A 459 2.86 6.39 26.73
N TRP A 460 3.38 5.66 25.74
CA TRP A 460 2.60 4.69 24.97
C TRP A 460 2.94 3.26 25.38
N THR A 461 1.92 2.39 25.31
CA THR A 461 2.06 0.95 25.54
C THR A 461 2.03 0.19 24.22
N PHE A 462 2.98 -0.72 24.02
CA PHE A 462 3.09 -1.59 22.87
C PHE A 462 2.98 -3.03 23.35
N SER A 463 1.92 -3.73 22.95
CA SER A 463 1.67 -5.11 23.35
C SER A 463 1.50 -5.99 22.13
N ASN A 464 2.28 -7.08 22.07
CA ASN A 464 2.27 -8.02 20.95
C ASN A 464 2.48 -7.35 19.58
N CYS A 465 3.34 -6.33 19.54
CA CYS A 465 3.60 -5.57 18.33
C CYS A 465 4.78 -6.17 17.55
N THR A 466 4.65 -6.31 16.23
CA THR A 466 5.70 -6.91 15.40
C THR A 466 6.10 -6.03 14.22
N ASN A 467 7.39 -5.83 14.02
CA ASN A 467 7.92 -5.33 12.75
C ASN A 467 8.57 -6.47 11.95
N GLU A 468 8.04 -6.74 10.76
CA GLU A 468 8.59 -7.66 9.76
C GLU A 468 9.22 -6.90 8.57
N GLY A 469 8.86 -5.63 8.39
CA GLY A 469 9.37 -4.78 7.32
C GLY A 469 10.85 -4.49 7.45
N THR A 470 11.60 -4.64 6.35
CA THR A 470 13.04 -4.38 6.33
C THR A 470 13.33 -2.88 6.18
N PHE A 471 14.30 -2.40 6.95
CA PHE A 471 14.91 -1.07 6.78
C PHE A 471 16.15 -1.18 5.90
N THR A 472 16.10 -0.58 4.72
CA THR A 472 17.27 -0.40 3.85
C THR A 472 17.61 1.08 3.81
N VAL A 473 18.79 1.45 4.31
CA VAL A 473 19.22 2.85 4.41
C VAL A 473 20.47 3.07 3.59
N THR A 474 20.38 4.00 2.64
CA THR A 474 21.48 4.43 1.78
C THR A 474 21.74 5.92 2.03
N PHE A 475 23.01 6.29 2.10
CA PHE A 475 23.45 7.66 2.35
C PHE A 475 24.35 8.16 1.22
N ALA A 476 24.17 9.41 0.84
CA ALA A 476 25.21 10.20 0.18
C ALA A 476 26.25 10.67 1.23
N ASP A 477 27.53 10.50 0.90
CA ASP A 477 28.66 10.79 1.79
C ASP A 477 28.92 12.28 2.00
N PRO A 478 29.46 12.75 3.17
CA PRO A 478 29.52 12.13 4.51
C PRO A 478 28.61 12.87 5.52
N GLY A 479 27.32 13.04 5.21
CA GLY A 479 26.39 13.83 6.04
C GLY A 479 25.87 13.15 7.31
N HIS A 480 25.25 13.91 8.23
CA HIS A 480 24.40 13.41 9.31
C HIS A 480 22.96 13.35 8.80
N GLN A 481 22.27 12.20 8.69
CA GLN A 481 20.96 12.10 7.98
C GLN A 481 19.72 11.81 8.85
N PHE A 482 19.90 11.26 10.05
CA PHE A 482 18.79 11.03 10.99
C PHE A 482 19.29 10.93 12.43
N HIS A 483 18.37 11.00 13.38
CA HIS A 483 18.63 10.92 14.82
C HIS A 483 18.54 9.49 15.35
N SER A 484 17.42 8.81 15.10
CA SER A 484 17.16 7.47 15.61
C SER A 484 16.37 6.58 14.65
N LEU A 485 16.63 5.28 14.74
CA LEU A 485 15.89 4.23 14.03
C LEU A 485 15.62 3.08 14.99
N GLY A 486 14.35 2.66 15.08
CA GLY A 486 13.93 1.50 15.87
C GLY A 486 12.99 0.58 15.10
N GLY A 487 13.10 -0.74 15.30
CA GLY A 487 12.16 -1.66 14.66
C GLY A 487 10.72 -1.47 15.13
N ILE A 488 10.46 -0.98 16.35
CA ILE A 488 9.12 -0.63 16.82
C ILE A 488 8.96 0.89 16.96
N LEU A 489 9.79 1.52 17.81
CA LEU A 489 9.74 2.94 18.13
C LEU A 489 11.07 3.62 17.80
N ALA A 490 11.07 4.75 17.08
CA ALA A 490 12.33 5.46 16.83
C ALA A 490 12.85 6.19 18.07
N THR A 491 12.03 7.07 18.66
CA THR A 491 12.37 7.81 19.88
C THR A 491 11.23 7.86 20.88
N GLY A 492 11.51 7.51 22.13
CA GLY A 492 10.66 7.90 23.25
C GLY A 492 10.63 6.93 24.41
N TYR A 493 9.69 7.17 25.31
CA TYR A 493 9.41 6.36 26.48
C TYR A 493 8.19 5.46 26.21
N GLY A 494 8.04 4.42 27.02
CA GLY A 494 6.88 3.56 26.91
C GLY A 494 7.02 2.23 27.63
N VAL A 495 5.94 1.47 27.57
CA VAL A 495 5.84 0.09 28.05
C VAL A 495 5.79 -0.83 26.85
N PHE A 496 6.70 -1.79 26.76
CA PHE A 496 6.78 -2.76 25.68
C PHE A 496 6.59 -4.15 26.28
N ASP A 497 5.59 -4.88 25.81
CA ASP A 497 5.32 -6.26 26.22
C ASP A 497 5.21 -7.15 24.99
N ASN A 498 6.04 -8.19 24.94
CA ASN A 498 6.07 -9.16 23.85
C ASN A 498 6.17 -8.53 22.45
N CYS A 499 6.97 -7.47 22.31
CA CYS A 499 7.22 -6.82 21.03
C CYS A 499 8.40 -7.48 20.31
N VAL A 500 8.29 -7.64 18.99
CA VAL A 500 9.27 -8.38 18.19
C VAL A 500 9.70 -7.60 16.95
N ASN A 501 11.01 -7.51 16.73
CA ASN A 501 11.54 -7.09 15.44
C ASN A 501 12.10 -8.29 14.67
N LYS A 502 11.52 -8.57 13.51
CA LYS A 502 11.92 -9.57 12.51
C LYS A 502 12.43 -8.93 11.22
N GLY A 503 12.18 -7.64 11.03
CA GLY A 503 12.69 -6.86 9.90
C GLY A 503 14.18 -6.54 10.06
N LYS A 504 14.97 -6.82 9.02
CA LYS A 504 16.40 -6.49 9.02
C LYS A 504 16.59 -4.98 9.03
N ILE A 505 17.70 -4.52 9.61
CA ILE A 505 18.14 -3.13 9.53
C ILE A 505 19.50 -3.11 8.82
N MET A 506 19.56 -2.57 7.61
CA MET A 506 20.74 -2.63 6.74
C MET A 506 21.13 -1.26 6.21
N PHE A 507 22.37 -0.85 6.48
CA PHE A 507 22.92 0.42 6.00
C PHE A 507 23.93 0.12 4.88
N ASN A 508 23.55 0.43 3.62
CA ASN A 508 24.33 0.08 2.43
C ASN A 508 25.64 0.88 2.32
N ASN A 509 25.57 2.18 2.63
CA ASN A 509 26.73 3.04 2.76
C ASN A 509 26.93 3.38 4.23
N SER A 510 28.17 3.63 4.64
CA SER A 510 28.54 3.56 6.05
C SER A 510 29.58 4.61 6.39
N ASN A 511 29.13 5.86 6.50
CA ASN A 511 29.90 6.92 7.14
C ASN A 511 29.34 7.17 8.52
N GLY A 512 30.00 6.61 9.54
CA GLY A 512 29.61 6.76 10.94
C GLY A 512 29.58 8.23 11.36
N THR A 513 28.66 8.55 12.25
CA THR A 513 28.40 9.89 12.78
C THR A 513 28.11 9.79 14.26
N LYS A 514 28.43 10.85 15.00
CA LYS A 514 28.25 10.96 16.46
C LYS A 514 26.79 11.07 16.92
N TYR A 515 25.82 11.06 15.99
CA TYR A 515 24.42 11.43 16.29
C TYR A 515 23.37 10.33 16.04
N ARG A 516 23.65 9.33 15.20
CA ARG A 516 22.66 8.28 14.86
C ARG A 516 22.58 7.23 15.97
N ARG A 517 21.38 6.71 16.22
CA ARG A 517 21.10 5.68 17.24
C ARG A 517 20.18 4.61 16.66
N THR A 518 20.56 3.35 16.75
CA THR A 518 19.81 2.26 16.11
C THR A 518 19.55 1.13 17.10
N GLY A 519 18.30 0.73 17.25
CA GLY A 519 17.91 -0.43 18.06
C GLY A 519 16.95 -1.34 17.32
N GLY A 520 16.97 -2.64 17.64
CA GLY A 520 15.99 -3.57 17.07
C GLY A 520 14.56 -3.26 17.51
N ILE A 521 14.34 -2.72 18.72
CA ILE A 521 13.01 -2.31 19.21
C ILE A 521 12.90 -0.79 19.31
N VAL A 522 13.81 -0.15 20.06
CA VAL A 522 13.81 1.29 20.30
C VAL A 522 15.12 1.92 19.83
N GLY A 523 15.06 2.95 18.98
CA GLY A 523 16.26 3.65 18.52
C GLY A 523 16.93 4.46 19.63
N CYS A 524 16.16 5.34 20.27
CA CYS A 524 16.64 6.24 21.31
C CYS A 524 15.62 6.45 22.43
N VAL A 525 16.06 6.35 23.68
CA VAL A 525 15.32 6.86 24.83
C VAL A 525 16.00 8.15 25.28
N GLY A 526 15.41 9.26 24.82
CA GLY A 526 15.90 10.63 24.99
C GLY A 526 15.49 11.24 26.31
N SER A 527 15.11 12.52 26.31
CA SER A 527 14.74 13.29 27.50
C SER A 527 13.23 13.25 27.74
N ASP A 528 12.77 12.77 28.89
CA ASP A 528 11.34 12.84 29.27
C ASP A 528 10.87 14.27 29.61
N ALA A 529 11.79 15.24 29.56
CA ALA A 529 11.59 16.63 29.99
C ALA A 529 11.09 16.77 31.45
N GLY A 530 11.42 15.82 32.32
CA GLY A 530 11.00 15.79 33.71
C GLY A 530 9.55 15.37 33.92
N LEU A 531 8.93 14.70 32.94
CA LEU A 531 7.54 14.23 33.01
C LEU A 531 7.39 12.93 33.81
N GLY A 532 8.49 12.26 34.18
CA GLY A 532 8.48 11.07 35.04
C GLY A 532 8.09 9.79 34.29
N TYR A 533 8.17 9.80 32.96
CA TYR A 533 7.88 8.63 32.16
C TYR A 533 8.91 7.52 32.40
N THR A 534 8.44 6.28 32.36
CA THR A 534 9.27 5.11 32.65
C THR A 534 9.44 4.28 31.38
N LEU A 535 10.64 3.74 31.20
CA LEU A 535 10.90 2.71 30.21
C LEU A 535 10.72 1.33 30.85
N ARG A 536 9.76 0.56 30.35
CA ARG A 536 9.57 -0.85 30.72
C ARG A 536 9.56 -1.72 29.47
N MET A 537 10.32 -2.81 29.47
CA MET A 537 10.33 -3.74 28.36
C MET A 537 10.36 -5.17 28.90
N THR A 538 9.37 -5.97 28.52
CA THR A 538 9.22 -7.35 29.01
C THR A 538 8.99 -8.29 27.83
N ASN A 539 9.70 -9.43 27.81
CA ASN A 539 9.53 -10.48 26.80
C ASN A 539 9.75 -10.02 25.34
N CYS A 540 10.43 -8.89 25.13
CA CYS A 540 10.67 -8.35 23.80
C CYS A 540 11.87 -9.02 23.13
N ARG A 541 11.83 -9.09 21.80
CA ARG A 541 12.84 -9.83 21.03
C ARG A 541 13.28 -9.09 19.77
N ASN A 542 14.59 -9.00 19.56
CA ASN A 542 15.13 -8.74 18.23
C ASN A 542 15.58 -10.06 17.61
N GLU A 543 14.87 -10.48 16.57
CA GLU A 543 15.10 -11.71 15.82
C GLU A 543 15.79 -11.45 14.47
N ALA A 544 16.11 -10.19 14.16
CA ALA A 544 16.65 -9.75 12.88
C ALA A 544 18.07 -9.19 12.98
N ASP A 545 18.87 -9.40 11.95
CA ASP A 545 20.21 -8.82 11.87
C ASP A 545 20.16 -7.28 11.77
N ILE A 546 21.11 -6.64 12.46
CA ILE A 546 21.32 -5.19 12.45
C ILE A 546 22.72 -4.93 11.89
N ALA A 547 22.79 -4.47 10.65
CA ALA A 547 24.00 -4.01 9.99
C ALA A 547 23.96 -2.47 9.88
N ALA A 548 24.43 -1.77 10.92
CA ALA A 548 24.25 -0.33 11.07
C ALA A 548 25.54 0.40 11.47
N SER A 549 25.81 1.52 10.79
CA SER A 549 26.94 2.42 11.06
C SER A 549 26.47 3.72 11.74
N THR A 550 26.37 3.68 13.08
CA THR A 550 25.82 4.76 13.91
C THR A 550 26.68 5.01 15.16
N ALA A 551 26.35 6.03 15.96
CA ALA A 551 27.04 6.29 17.23
C ALA A 551 26.71 5.22 18.28
N SER A 552 25.49 4.68 18.25
CA SER A 552 25.06 3.65 19.20
C SER A 552 24.17 2.63 18.53
N VAL A 553 24.49 1.36 18.75
CA VAL A 553 23.74 0.22 18.22
C VAL A 553 23.43 -0.75 19.36
N GLY A 554 22.16 -1.11 19.52
CA GLY A 554 21.74 -2.13 20.46
C GLY A 554 20.84 -3.17 19.82
N GLY A 555 20.90 -4.42 20.27
CA GLY A 555 19.99 -5.45 19.77
C GLY A 555 18.53 -5.07 20.00
N LEU A 556 18.20 -4.45 21.14
CA LEU A 556 16.86 -3.94 21.43
C LEU A 556 16.83 -2.42 21.50
N ILE A 557 17.75 -1.79 22.25
CA ILE A 557 17.76 -0.34 22.49
C ILE A 557 19.05 0.26 21.96
N GLY A 558 18.97 1.19 21.00
CA GLY A 558 20.17 1.85 20.48
C GLY A 558 20.92 2.60 21.58
N ILE A 559 20.22 3.46 22.31
CA ILE A 559 20.73 4.09 23.53
C ILE A 559 19.59 4.58 24.44
N ALA A 560 19.83 4.59 25.75
CA ALA A 560 18.97 5.25 26.73
C ALA A 560 19.80 6.25 27.56
N GLU A 561 19.69 7.55 27.26
CA GLU A 561 20.63 8.57 27.76
C GLU A 561 20.15 9.36 28.98
N LYS A 562 18.84 9.44 29.24
CA LYS A 562 18.29 10.36 30.26
C LYS A 562 17.16 9.73 31.07
N VAL A 563 17.40 8.53 31.60
CA VAL A 563 16.41 7.79 32.38
C VAL A 563 16.37 8.33 33.82
N ALA A 564 15.37 9.17 34.12
CA ALA A 564 15.19 9.77 35.45
C ALA A 564 14.47 8.84 36.45
N SER A 565 13.52 8.04 35.96
CA SER A 565 12.81 7.02 36.73
C SER A 565 13.42 5.64 36.46
N PRO A 566 13.56 4.74 37.47
CA PRO A 566 14.17 3.43 37.27
C PRO A 566 13.56 2.67 36.09
N ALA A 567 14.36 2.41 35.05
CA ALA A 567 13.94 1.60 33.91
C ALA A 567 14.14 0.10 34.20
N LEU A 568 13.25 -0.71 33.65
CA LEU A 568 13.32 -2.18 33.76
C LEU A 568 13.19 -2.82 32.38
N ILE A 569 14.22 -3.56 32.00
CA ILE A 569 14.24 -4.42 30.82
C ILE A 569 14.35 -5.86 31.33
N GLU A 570 13.33 -6.67 31.13
CA GLU A 570 13.19 -8.00 31.73
C GLU A 570 12.87 -9.06 30.67
N ASN A 571 13.52 -10.22 30.77
CA ASN A 571 13.26 -11.40 29.90
C ASN A 571 13.35 -11.09 28.40
N CYS A 572 14.24 -10.16 28.03
CA CYS A 572 14.38 -9.69 26.65
C CYS A 572 15.51 -10.42 25.92
N VAL A 573 15.35 -10.67 24.62
CA VAL A 573 16.30 -11.50 23.86
C VAL A 573 16.73 -10.84 22.56
N ASN A 574 18.04 -10.82 22.30
CA ASN A 574 18.57 -10.57 20.97
C ASN A 574 19.10 -11.87 20.37
N THR A 575 18.60 -12.28 19.21
CA THR A 575 19.18 -13.39 18.42
C THR A 575 19.76 -12.92 17.09
N GLY A 576 19.45 -11.70 16.66
CA GLY A 576 19.99 -11.12 15.44
C GLY A 576 21.46 -10.72 15.59
N ASN A 577 22.26 -10.98 14.55
CA ASN A 577 23.65 -10.56 14.55
C ASN A 577 23.74 -9.05 14.38
N MET A 578 24.73 -8.45 15.01
CA MET A 578 24.98 -7.02 14.97
C MET A 578 26.33 -6.77 14.32
N THR A 579 26.34 -5.97 13.26
CA THR A 579 27.56 -5.63 12.52
C THR A 579 27.64 -4.13 12.27
N SER A 580 28.83 -3.56 12.43
CA SER A 580 29.17 -2.24 11.91
C SER A 580 29.93 -2.41 10.57
N PRO A 581 29.29 -2.22 9.41
CA PRO A 581 29.82 -2.63 8.10
C PRO A 581 31.12 -1.94 7.66
N THR A 582 31.50 -0.78 8.21
CA THR A 582 32.76 -0.10 7.86
C THR A 582 33.74 -0.06 9.00
N MET A 583 34.89 -0.72 8.80
CA MET A 583 35.99 -0.74 9.76
C MET A 583 37.07 0.33 9.53
N ALA A 584 36.95 1.13 8.46
CA ALA A 584 38.04 1.97 7.98
C ALA A 584 38.04 3.41 8.50
N ASP A 585 36.89 4.02 8.84
CA ASP A 585 36.88 5.48 9.02
C ASP A 585 35.93 6.13 10.05
N TYR A 586 35.04 5.50 10.84
CA TYR A 586 34.09 6.30 11.67
C TYR A 586 33.54 5.69 12.99
N ASP A 587 32.92 6.59 13.77
CA ASP A 587 32.74 6.67 15.22
C ASP A 587 31.54 5.86 15.80
N LEU A 588 31.54 4.52 15.71
CA LEU A 588 30.65 3.73 16.57
C LEU A 588 31.12 3.86 18.02
N PHE A 589 30.38 4.61 18.83
CA PHE A 589 30.72 4.80 20.23
C PHE A 589 30.36 3.59 21.06
N TYR A 590 29.13 3.09 20.96
CA TYR A 590 28.64 2.04 21.85
C TYR A 590 27.92 0.94 21.10
N MET A 591 28.27 -0.31 21.40
CA MET A 591 27.54 -1.49 20.92
C MET A 591 27.20 -2.42 22.07
N GLY A 592 25.95 -2.87 22.11
CA GLY A 592 25.51 -3.86 23.10
C GLY A 592 24.51 -4.84 22.55
N GLY A 593 24.64 -6.12 22.90
CA GLY A 593 23.70 -7.15 22.43
C GLY A 593 22.24 -6.90 22.84
N ILE A 594 22.01 -6.19 23.95
CA ILE A 594 20.67 -5.74 24.37
C ILE A 594 20.52 -4.23 24.20
N ALA A 595 21.42 -3.45 24.80
CA ALA A 595 21.37 -1.99 24.72
C ALA A 595 22.74 -1.42 24.38
N GLY A 596 22.84 -0.48 23.43
CA GLY A 596 24.11 0.14 23.07
C GLY A 596 24.74 0.83 24.29
N LYS A 597 23.99 1.74 24.92
CA LYS A 597 24.36 2.32 26.22
C LYS A 597 23.12 2.61 27.06
N VAL A 598 23.24 2.45 28.38
CA VAL A 598 22.25 2.83 29.38
C VAL A 598 22.83 3.88 30.34
N ALA A 599 22.07 4.93 30.60
CA ALA A 599 22.42 6.01 31.52
C ALA A 599 21.21 6.37 32.40
N GLY A 600 21.44 6.47 33.70
CA GLY A 600 20.42 6.54 34.76
C GLY A 600 20.26 5.23 35.53
N ALA A 601 19.33 5.20 36.48
CA ALA A 601 19.00 3.99 37.22
C ALA A 601 18.32 2.98 36.29
N PHE A 602 19.01 1.89 35.96
CA PHE A 602 18.59 0.96 34.91
C PHE A 602 18.78 -0.48 35.39
N THR A 603 17.74 -1.30 35.28
CA THR A 603 17.80 -2.73 35.61
C THR A 603 17.61 -3.55 34.34
N LEU A 604 18.63 -4.33 33.97
CA LEU A 604 18.53 -5.39 32.98
C LEU A 604 18.44 -6.71 33.73
N LYS A 605 17.34 -7.43 33.54
CA LYS A 605 17.04 -8.65 34.27
C LYS A 605 16.71 -9.79 33.32
N ASN A 606 17.38 -10.93 33.47
CA ASN A 606 17.15 -12.12 32.64
C ASN A 606 17.21 -11.83 31.12
N CYS A 607 18.03 -10.86 30.71
CA CYS A 607 18.17 -10.49 29.31
C CYS A 607 19.24 -11.37 28.66
N ILE A 608 18.99 -11.82 27.43
CA ILE A 608 19.85 -12.78 26.75
C ILE A 608 20.29 -12.26 25.38
N ASN A 609 21.60 -12.15 25.17
CA ASN A 609 22.17 -11.98 23.84
C ASN A 609 22.68 -13.32 23.28
N ARG A 610 22.20 -13.69 22.09
CA ARG A 610 22.70 -14.81 21.28
C ARG A 610 23.27 -14.37 19.94
N GLY A 611 23.01 -13.13 19.53
CA GLY A 611 23.54 -12.59 18.28
C GLY A 611 25.01 -12.22 18.41
N ASN A 612 25.80 -12.51 17.38
CA ASN A 612 27.21 -12.13 17.35
C ASN A 612 27.35 -10.62 17.16
N LEU A 613 28.32 -10.01 17.85
CA LEU A 613 28.60 -8.58 17.79
C LEU A 613 29.92 -8.37 17.05
N THR A 614 29.90 -7.69 15.90
CA THR A 614 31.10 -7.43 15.09
C THR A 614 31.21 -5.94 14.78
N ALA A 615 32.25 -5.28 15.29
CA ALA A 615 32.37 -3.84 15.11
C ALA A 615 33.81 -3.30 15.18
N ALA A 616 34.04 -2.22 14.42
CA ALA A 616 35.08 -1.25 14.76
C ALA A 616 34.47 -0.23 15.73
N VAL A 617 35.04 -0.10 16.93
CA VAL A 617 34.50 0.79 17.97
C VAL A 617 35.50 1.89 18.34
N GLU A 618 34.98 3.10 18.57
CA GLU A 618 35.72 4.21 19.15
C GLU A 618 35.72 4.13 20.69
N ARG A 619 34.61 3.71 21.30
CA ARG A 619 34.49 3.54 22.75
C ARG A 619 34.18 2.09 23.09
N ASP A 620 32.97 1.73 23.51
CA ASP A 620 32.77 0.50 24.25
C ASP A 620 31.86 -0.50 23.52
N ILE A 621 32.13 -1.78 23.75
CA ILE A 621 31.31 -2.90 23.27
C ILE A 621 31.11 -3.93 24.37
N ALA A 622 29.87 -4.38 24.53
CA ALA A 622 29.51 -5.34 25.55
C ALA A 622 28.50 -6.38 25.05
N GLY A 623 28.58 -7.62 25.54
CA GLY A 623 27.60 -8.65 25.16
C GLY A 623 26.16 -8.29 25.57
N ILE A 624 25.96 -7.55 26.67
CA ILE A 624 24.65 -7.07 27.09
C ILE A 624 24.51 -5.56 26.86
N ALA A 625 25.24 -4.72 27.60
CA ALA A 625 25.14 -3.27 27.47
C ALA A 625 26.34 -2.49 28.00
N VAL A 626 26.49 -1.23 27.57
CA VAL A 626 27.42 -0.26 28.16
C VAL A 626 26.73 0.52 29.27
N SER A 627 27.33 0.56 30.47
CA SER A 627 26.87 1.32 31.63
C SER A 627 27.52 2.70 31.67
N GLY A 628 26.70 3.75 31.53
CA GLY A 628 27.16 5.14 31.49
C GLY A 628 27.02 5.93 32.79
N ASP A 629 26.23 5.46 33.75
CA ASP A 629 25.89 6.18 34.99
C ASP A 629 25.75 5.25 36.20
N ASP A 630 25.60 5.84 37.39
CA ASP A 630 25.52 5.10 38.65
C ASP A 630 24.19 4.34 38.79
N ASN A 631 24.28 3.20 39.50
CA ASN A 631 23.18 2.31 39.88
C ASN A 631 22.57 1.50 38.73
N ALA A 632 23.36 1.18 37.70
CA ALA A 632 22.99 0.16 36.74
C ALA A 632 23.05 -1.24 37.40
N VAL A 633 22.02 -2.06 37.16
CA VAL A 633 21.89 -3.42 37.70
C VAL A 633 21.73 -4.40 36.56
N PHE A 634 22.58 -5.42 36.56
CA PHE A 634 22.54 -6.57 35.67
C PHE A 634 22.29 -7.81 36.51
N ASP A 635 21.11 -8.39 36.39
CA ASP A 635 20.67 -9.53 37.21
C ASP A 635 20.24 -10.68 36.30
N GLY A 636 20.90 -11.84 36.40
CA GLY A 636 20.54 -13.01 35.58
C GLY A 636 20.74 -12.83 34.07
N CYS A 637 21.53 -11.85 33.61
CA CYS A 637 21.74 -11.61 32.19
C CYS A 637 22.75 -12.58 31.57
N GLU A 638 22.53 -12.96 30.31
CA GLU A 638 23.31 -14.00 29.65
C GLU A 638 23.82 -13.58 28.26
N ASN A 639 25.12 -13.72 28.01
CA ASN A 639 25.70 -13.54 26.67
C ASN A 639 26.26 -14.85 26.13
N TYR A 640 25.79 -15.23 24.95
CA TYR A 640 26.28 -16.36 24.16
C TYR A 640 26.81 -15.92 22.79
N GLY A 641 26.55 -14.67 22.39
CA GLY A 641 27.05 -14.13 21.13
C GLY A 641 28.54 -13.84 21.20
N ASP A 642 29.27 -14.25 20.17
CA ASP A 642 30.68 -13.93 20.03
C ASP A 642 30.86 -12.43 19.78
N ILE A 643 31.94 -11.87 20.32
CA ILE A 643 32.27 -10.45 20.22
C ILE A 643 33.56 -10.31 19.43
N THR A 644 33.48 -9.71 18.25
CA THR A 644 34.64 -9.34 17.43
C THR A 644 34.76 -7.82 17.41
N ALA A 645 35.78 -7.30 18.06
CA ALA A 645 36.00 -5.86 18.23
C ALA A 645 37.34 -5.42 17.63
N VAL A 646 37.35 -4.32 16.90
CA VAL A 646 38.58 -3.69 16.42
C VAL A 646 38.61 -2.24 16.88
N ALA A 647 39.70 -1.82 17.52
CA ALA A 647 39.90 -0.42 17.87
C ALA A 647 40.03 0.45 16.61
N ASN A 648 39.33 1.59 16.60
CA ASN A 648 39.46 2.60 15.55
C ASN A 648 40.84 3.32 15.60
N HIS A 649 41.47 3.56 14.44
CA HIS A 649 42.85 4.07 14.28
C HIS A 649 43.00 5.58 14.44
N LYS A 650 41.91 6.35 14.58
CA LYS A 650 41.97 7.81 14.47
C LYS A 650 42.77 8.52 15.56
N THR A 651 42.83 7.99 16.77
CA THR A 651 43.58 8.60 17.88
C THR A 651 43.99 7.55 18.92
N ASP A 652 45.15 7.72 19.53
CA ASP A 652 45.58 7.05 20.77
C ASP A 652 44.75 7.45 22.01
N LYS A 653 43.84 8.44 21.85
CA LYS A 653 43.04 9.05 22.92
C LYS A 653 41.98 8.11 23.51
N TRP A 654 41.34 7.27 22.71
CA TRP A 654 40.21 6.45 23.15
C TRP A 654 40.64 4.99 23.29
N ARG A 655 40.39 4.44 24.49
CA ARG A 655 40.76 3.09 24.89
C ARG A 655 39.47 2.26 24.99
N PRO A 656 39.08 1.56 23.92
CA PRO A 656 37.79 0.89 23.89
C PRO A 656 37.71 -0.21 24.95
N ILE A 657 36.61 -0.26 25.71
CA ILE A 657 36.33 -1.35 26.66
C ILE A 657 35.54 -2.44 25.93
N VAL A 658 36.05 -3.67 25.97
CA VAL A 658 35.40 -4.86 25.39
C VAL A 658 35.04 -5.81 26.52
N ALA A 659 33.76 -6.12 26.69
CA ALA A 659 33.27 -6.93 27.80
C ALA A 659 32.24 -7.99 27.38
N GLY A 660 32.27 -9.15 28.04
CA GLY A 660 31.30 -10.22 27.80
C GLY A 660 29.88 -9.90 28.25
N ILE A 661 29.73 -9.12 29.33
CA ILE A 661 28.42 -8.70 29.86
C ILE A 661 28.26 -7.20 29.81
N VAL A 662 29.05 -6.45 30.59
CA VAL A 662 28.91 -5.00 30.73
C VAL A 662 30.26 -4.29 30.60
N ALA A 663 30.28 -3.23 29.81
CA ALA A 663 31.38 -2.25 29.79
C ALA A 663 30.99 -1.04 30.63
N ILE A 664 31.87 -0.55 31.52
CA ILE A 664 31.55 0.48 32.52
C ILE A 664 32.38 1.75 32.26
N GLU A 665 31.69 2.86 31.94
CA GLU A 665 32.34 4.16 31.77
C GLU A 665 32.70 4.79 33.13
N ASN A 666 33.82 5.53 33.22
CA ASN A 666 34.14 6.52 34.29
C ASN A 666 33.86 6.15 35.77
N ASP A 667 34.15 4.92 36.22
CA ASP A 667 34.08 4.48 37.63
C ASP A 667 32.68 4.71 38.26
N LYS A 668 31.67 4.07 37.66
CA LYS A 668 30.27 4.17 38.04
C LYS A 668 29.81 2.97 38.87
N VAL A 669 28.88 3.20 39.79
CA VAL A 669 28.27 2.14 40.62
C VAL A 669 27.48 1.19 39.73
N THR A 670 27.95 -0.05 39.57
CA THR A 670 27.30 -1.08 38.76
C THR A 670 27.20 -2.37 39.56
N THR A 671 26.02 -2.99 39.57
CA THR A 671 25.79 -4.30 40.24
C THR A 671 25.59 -5.38 39.19
N ILE A 672 26.30 -6.50 39.37
CA ILE A 672 26.27 -7.66 38.49
C ILE A 672 26.04 -8.90 39.35
N THR A 673 24.89 -9.52 39.17
CA THR A 673 24.44 -10.66 39.98
C THR A 673 23.96 -11.78 39.07
N ASN A 674 24.40 -13.00 39.33
CA ASN A 674 23.95 -14.21 38.64
C ASN A 674 24.02 -14.15 37.09
N CYS A 675 24.95 -13.38 36.52
CA CYS A 675 25.11 -13.23 35.08
C CYS A 675 25.99 -14.34 34.48
N THR A 676 25.80 -14.65 33.20
CA THR A 676 26.54 -15.72 32.51
C THR A 676 27.07 -15.24 31.17
N CYS A 677 28.38 -15.32 30.94
CA CYS A 677 28.97 -15.13 29.62
C CYS A 677 29.63 -16.43 29.17
N LYS A 678 29.21 -16.94 28.02
CA LYS A 678 29.77 -18.10 27.34
C LYS A 678 29.95 -17.79 25.87
N CYS A 679 30.97 -17.01 25.56
CA CYS A 679 31.30 -16.61 24.20
C CYS A 679 32.81 -16.56 23.96
N THR A 680 33.19 -16.31 22.71
CA THR A 680 34.52 -15.87 22.32
C THR A 680 34.54 -14.36 22.18
N ILE A 681 35.51 -13.72 22.82
CA ILE A 681 35.84 -12.31 22.64
C ILE A 681 37.15 -12.24 21.86
N ASP A 682 37.10 -11.75 20.63
CA ASP A 682 38.26 -11.48 19.78
C ASP A 682 38.41 -9.95 19.61
N ALA A 683 39.44 -9.39 20.25
CA ALA A 683 39.67 -7.95 20.27
C ALA A 683 41.02 -7.61 19.64
N THR A 684 41.02 -6.84 18.55
CA THR A 684 42.23 -6.26 17.96
C THR A 684 42.38 -4.80 18.37
N LEU A 685 43.47 -4.47 19.06
CA LEU A 685 43.66 -3.19 19.74
C LEU A 685 45.02 -2.57 19.39
N TYR A 686 45.18 -1.27 19.67
CA TYR A 686 46.41 -0.55 19.36
C TYR A 686 47.60 -1.06 20.20
N GLN A 687 47.50 -1.02 21.53
CA GLN A 687 48.50 -1.59 22.46
C GLN A 687 47.84 -2.55 23.47
N ALA A 688 48.62 -3.43 24.10
CA ALA A 688 48.11 -4.33 25.16
C ALA A 688 47.48 -3.55 26.33
N THR A 689 47.98 -2.32 26.59
CA THR A 689 47.47 -1.45 27.64
C THR A 689 46.24 -0.64 27.21
N SER A 690 45.92 -0.56 25.91
CA SER A 690 44.72 0.12 25.38
C SER A 690 43.41 -0.53 25.85
N ILE A 691 43.53 -1.66 26.52
CA ILE A 691 42.51 -2.28 27.35
C ILE A 691 42.50 -1.58 28.71
N GLY A 692 41.44 -0.82 28.98
CA GLY A 692 40.94 -0.75 30.34
C GLY A 692 40.24 -2.07 30.64
N ALA A 693 40.95 -3.06 31.19
CA ALA A 693 40.40 -4.31 31.73
C ALA A 693 39.44 -5.11 30.77
N VAL A 694 39.92 -6.06 29.94
CA VAL A 694 39.04 -7.05 29.27
C VAL A 694 38.70 -8.09 30.32
N TYR A 695 37.59 -7.90 30.99
CA TYR A 695 37.04 -8.86 31.92
C TYR A 695 35.59 -9.06 31.59
N VAL A 696 35.13 -10.27 31.84
CA VAL A 696 33.71 -10.56 31.79
C VAL A 696 32.92 -9.63 32.76
N PHE A 697 33.56 -9.06 33.81
CA PHE A 697 32.84 -8.36 34.89
C PHE A 697 33.49 -7.21 35.70
N GLN A 698 34.76 -6.81 35.58
CA GLN A 698 35.29 -5.76 36.49
C GLN A 698 36.42 -4.89 35.93
N LYS A 699 36.37 -3.60 36.25
CA LYS A 699 37.41 -2.62 35.97
C LYS A 699 38.41 -2.61 37.12
N THR A 700 39.49 -3.39 37.08
CA THR A 700 40.37 -3.46 38.28
C THR A 700 41.10 -2.14 38.60
N TRP A 701 41.34 -1.25 37.63
CA TRP A 701 42.09 -0.01 37.84
C TRP A 701 41.68 1.11 36.85
N GLU A 702 41.28 2.30 37.33
CA GLU A 702 41.15 3.53 36.52
C GLU A 702 42.17 4.57 36.99
N LYS A 703 43.05 5.04 36.09
CA LYS A 703 43.99 6.16 36.36
C LYS A 703 44.82 6.00 37.65
N GLY A 704 45.09 4.76 38.08
CA GLY A 704 45.84 4.49 39.31
C GLY A 704 44.98 4.20 40.56
N VAL A 705 43.66 4.18 40.45
CA VAL A 705 42.71 3.91 41.56
C VAL A 705 41.99 2.58 41.36
N GLU A 706 41.94 1.76 42.41
CA GLU A 706 41.19 0.50 42.51
C GLU A 706 39.67 0.77 42.44
N ASP A 707 38.94 0.02 41.61
CA ASP A 707 37.47 0.05 41.55
C ASP A 707 36.87 -0.58 42.81
N LYS A 708 36.11 0.23 43.54
CA LYS A 708 35.37 -0.19 44.75
C LYS A 708 33.86 -0.04 44.59
N LYS A 709 33.40 0.34 43.40
CA LYS A 709 32.01 0.69 43.11
C LYS A 709 31.29 -0.41 42.33
N THR A 710 32.02 -1.22 41.58
CA THR A 710 31.44 -2.37 40.87
C THR A 710 31.29 -3.55 41.83
N VAL A 711 30.06 -4.01 42.02
CA VAL A 711 29.73 -5.22 42.78
C VAL A 711 29.47 -6.36 41.81
N CYS A 712 30.29 -7.40 41.84
CA CYS A 712 30.11 -8.62 41.06
C CYS A 712 30.16 -9.84 41.98
N ASP A 713 29.11 -10.67 41.95
CA ASP A 713 29.02 -11.88 42.77
C ASP A 713 29.90 -13.03 42.25
N GLU A 714 30.23 -13.99 43.13
CA GLU A 714 31.05 -15.15 42.77
C GLU A 714 30.34 -16.08 41.76
N ALA A 715 29.00 -16.08 41.75
CA ALA A 715 28.22 -16.84 40.79
C ALA A 715 28.48 -16.34 39.36
N SER A 716 28.43 -15.02 39.13
CA SER A 716 28.70 -14.44 37.81
C SER A 716 30.11 -14.78 37.31
N LYS A 717 31.10 -14.68 38.21
CA LYS A 717 32.50 -15.04 37.91
C LYS A 717 32.63 -16.51 37.50
N THR A 718 31.99 -17.40 38.27
CA THR A 718 32.01 -18.85 38.02
C THR A 718 31.31 -19.20 36.71
N ASN A 719 30.11 -18.65 36.49
CA ASN A 719 29.30 -18.93 35.31
C ASN A 719 29.99 -18.56 34.00
N SER A 720 30.97 -17.66 34.07
CA SER A 720 31.63 -17.14 32.88
C SER A 720 33.10 -17.51 32.76
N ALA A 721 33.58 -18.43 33.58
CA ALA A 721 34.93 -18.96 33.51
C ALA A 721 35.25 -19.63 32.15
N GLU A 722 34.23 -20.02 31.38
CA GLU A 722 34.35 -20.60 30.04
C GLU A 722 34.50 -19.56 28.92
N THR A 723 34.38 -18.25 29.20
CA THR A 723 34.56 -17.20 28.18
C THR A 723 36.01 -17.21 27.69
N THR A 724 36.18 -17.31 26.38
CA THR A 724 37.51 -17.27 25.74
C THR A 724 37.83 -15.86 25.30
N ILE A 725 38.96 -15.31 25.75
CA ILE A 725 39.42 -13.97 25.36
C ILE A 725 40.68 -14.09 24.52
N ARG A 726 40.64 -13.52 23.31
CA ARG A 726 41.77 -13.37 22.39
C ARG A 726 42.03 -11.89 22.19
N ILE A 727 43.23 -11.44 22.52
CA ILE A 727 43.65 -10.05 22.36
C ILE A 727 44.81 -10.04 21.38
N THR A 728 44.62 -9.31 20.28
CA THR A 728 45.67 -9.03 19.31
C THR A 728 46.06 -7.57 19.43
N THR A 729 47.35 -7.30 19.62
CA THR A 729 47.89 -5.93 19.62
C THR A 729 48.48 -5.61 18.26
N ARG A 730 48.34 -4.36 17.81
CA ARG A 730 48.91 -3.91 16.53
C ARG A 730 50.36 -3.44 16.63
N GLU A 731 50.87 -3.16 17.83
CA GLU A 731 52.29 -2.86 18.10
C GLU A 731 53.24 -4.03 17.85
#